data_AF-A0A849U659-F1
#
_entry.id   AF-A0A849U659-F1
#
_cell.length_a   1.000
_cell.length_b   1.000
_cell.length_c   1.000
_cell.angle_alpha   90.00
_cell.angle_beta   90.00
_cell.angle_gamma   90.00
#
_symmetry.space_group_name_H-M   'P 1'
#
loop_
_entity.id
_entity.type
_entity.pdbx_description
1 polymer ?
#
loop_
_entity_poly.entity_id
_entity_poly.type
_entity_poly.pdbx_seq_one_letter_code
_entity_poly.pdbx_strand_id
1 'polypeptide(L)'
;MSKPASANVEAASKILAGEPIDNKNLLDLAIALQQERAFGLARRILERNQQRITASDTDKTLARKLTQLLSLSTYKDPDLNPLDKLDRALEILRSLDNLDLNAKSATKDQETLGQVGSIFKRKWELTNQSSYLETSLAYFAHGYKQGVANDFGYTGINAAFIEDILADLESNDSDRLAKIKHARKIREDIIAVVPTLTDPKQWWYPVTIAEAYFGLERYIEAGEWLKQAADLPNVAEWEWETTARQLARLLQLQNKHHTPAEARLVLEDFLGNRAAGLDALLKGKVGLALSGGGFRASLFHIGMLAKLAELDLLRNVEYLSCVSGGSIIGAHYYLEVRNLLQAKADADITREDYIAIVKRVEKDFLDGVQTNVRVQVLSEWLVNAKMIYSQDYSRTNRLGELYEEKIFSRVKPLTQSGESTAPAKLFINELKIQPQGEQEGFSPKEQNWRRAAKIPILVLNATPLNTGHNWQFTTTWMGEPPAGAGSQIDPNYRLRRLYYQDAPPAHQNVRLGDAVAASSCVPGLFEPLPLSELYPDKIVRLVDGGVHDNQGTAALLEQGCNVLLVSDASGQMDAQDDPSKGVLGVPLRANSILQARIRESQFRELDARKRSGLLQGLLFIHLRQGLESQPVDWLGCNDPSESTPDTPALPYGIQREVQKKLATVRTDLDSFSDAEAYALMTSAYRMTEYALNNPVNTLGFATKEASTQAWTFLEIEPELQKPGNDTPILRQLRVADRLFFRVWLLSKTLKTIGYGIAAAILWLLAYLSVQWWSVPLSTTWGHLLTGLFLIVLGTTLWKPVLQVFQYRKTIQEVLIGLGMVVVGSVLAKVHLKVFDKLFLSQGSLKAFGKK
;
A
#
# COMPACT_ATOMS: atom_id res chain seq x y z
N MET A 1 25.31 8.23 0.58
CA MET A 1 25.80 7.88 -0.79
C MET A 1 25.50 6.40 -1.00
N SER A 2 25.09 5.95 -2.19
CA SER A 2 24.86 4.51 -2.41
C SER A 2 26.18 3.74 -2.32
N LYS A 3 26.16 2.55 -1.71
CA LYS A 3 27.28 1.62 -1.79
C LYS A 3 27.60 1.39 -3.27
N PRO A 4 28.88 1.40 -3.69
CA PRO A 4 29.26 0.93 -5.02
C PRO A 4 28.72 -0.48 -5.25
N ALA A 5 28.38 -0.81 -6.51
CA ALA A 5 28.00 -2.17 -6.86
C ALA A 5 29.08 -3.13 -6.36
N SER A 6 28.67 -4.25 -5.75
CA SER A 6 29.66 -5.23 -5.30
C SER A 6 30.44 -5.75 -6.51
N ALA A 7 31.70 -6.13 -6.29
CA ALA A 7 32.51 -6.75 -7.34
C ALA A 7 31.81 -7.96 -7.98
N ASN A 8 30.96 -8.67 -7.20
CA ASN A 8 30.15 -9.80 -7.67
C ASN A 8 29.04 -9.36 -8.63
N VAL A 9 28.34 -8.24 -8.36
CA VAL A 9 27.31 -7.68 -9.26
C VAL A 9 27.92 -7.21 -10.57
N GLU A 10 29.10 -6.58 -10.54
CA GLU A 10 29.82 -6.19 -11.75
C GLU A 10 30.26 -7.40 -12.57
N ALA A 11 30.84 -8.42 -11.91
CA ALA A 11 31.23 -9.67 -12.57
C ALA A 11 30.01 -10.37 -13.23
N ALA A 12 28.88 -10.44 -12.52
CA ALA A 12 27.64 -10.98 -13.07
C ALA A 12 27.19 -10.23 -14.33
N SER A 13 27.29 -8.90 -14.32
CA SER A 13 26.91 -8.05 -15.46
C SER A 13 27.76 -8.34 -16.70
N LYS A 14 29.07 -8.56 -16.53
CA LYS A 14 29.98 -8.92 -17.63
C LYS A 14 29.67 -10.30 -18.22
N ILE A 15 29.37 -11.30 -17.37
CA ILE A 15 28.95 -12.63 -17.81
C ILE A 15 27.64 -12.55 -18.61
N LEU A 16 26.69 -11.74 -18.15
CA LEU A 16 25.44 -11.50 -18.86
C LEU A 16 25.65 -10.78 -20.20
N ALA A 17 26.68 -9.93 -20.29
CA ALA A 17 27.12 -9.29 -21.54
C ALA A 17 27.86 -10.24 -22.50
N GLY A 18 28.23 -11.44 -22.05
CA GLY A 18 28.83 -12.49 -22.88
C GLY A 18 30.24 -12.90 -22.52
N GLU A 19 30.80 -12.41 -21.41
CA GLU A 19 32.10 -12.90 -20.92
C GLU A 19 32.01 -14.39 -20.51
N PRO A 20 32.95 -15.25 -20.96
CA PRO A 20 32.94 -16.67 -20.59
C PRO A 20 33.37 -16.87 -19.13
N ILE A 21 32.87 -17.95 -18.51
CA ILE A 21 33.23 -18.37 -17.15
C ILE A 21 33.21 -19.90 -17.08
N ASP A 22 34.12 -20.52 -16.32
CA ASP A 22 34.09 -21.97 -16.09
C ASP A 22 33.08 -22.38 -15.00
N ASN A 23 32.84 -23.69 -14.82
CA ASN A 23 31.80 -24.16 -13.89
C ASN A 23 32.15 -23.93 -12.41
N LYS A 24 33.44 -23.92 -12.05
CA LYS A 24 33.86 -23.73 -10.66
C LYS A 24 33.70 -22.27 -10.25
N ASN A 25 34.24 -21.36 -11.07
CA ASN A 25 34.07 -19.92 -10.84
C ASN A 25 32.61 -19.48 -10.93
N LEU A 26 31.80 -20.13 -11.80
CA LEU A 26 30.36 -19.89 -11.85
C LEU A 26 29.65 -20.30 -10.56
N LEU A 27 30.02 -21.43 -9.95
CA LEU A 27 29.49 -21.88 -8.68
C LEU A 27 29.81 -20.86 -7.58
N ASP A 28 31.08 -20.47 -7.45
CA ASP A 28 31.56 -19.55 -6.43
C ASP A 28 30.87 -18.18 -6.55
N LEU A 29 30.78 -17.64 -7.76
CA LEU A 29 30.09 -16.37 -8.01
C LEU A 29 28.59 -16.45 -7.71
N ALA A 30 27.93 -17.54 -8.11
CA ALA A 30 26.50 -17.70 -7.85
C ALA A 30 26.20 -17.83 -6.34
N ILE A 31 27.05 -18.51 -5.57
CA ILE A 31 26.96 -18.57 -4.10
C ILE A 31 27.16 -17.18 -3.51
N ALA A 32 28.18 -16.44 -3.94
CA ALA A 32 28.45 -15.09 -3.45
C ALA A 32 27.28 -14.13 -3.73
N LEU A 33 26.68 -14.20 -4.93
CA LEU A 33 25.49 -13.42 -5.27
C LEU A 33 24.29 -13.79 -4.39
N GLN A 34 24.11 -15.07 -4.02
CA GLN A 34 23.05 -15.47 -3.09
C GLN A 34 23.28 -14.93 -1.67
N GLN A 35 24.53 -14.93 -1.20
CA GLN A 35 24.90 -14.33 0.09
C GLN A 35 24.60 -12.83 0.10
N GLU A 36 24.75 -12.16 -1.03
CA GLU A 36 24.35 -10.76 -1.24
C GLU A 36 22.85 -10.57 -1.58
N ARG A 37 22.04 -11.63 -1.50
CA ARG A 37 20.61 -11.65 -1.87
C ARG A 37 20.30 -11.21 -3.31
N ALA A 38 21.30 -11.23 -4.20
CA ALA A 38 21.18 -10.95 -5.63
C ALA A 38 20.67 -12.18 -6.43
N PHE A 39 19.59 -12.81 -5.96
CA PHE A 39 19.04 -14.06 -6.53
C PHE A 39 18.69 -13.94 -8.02
N GLY A 40 18.19 -12.80 -8.46
CA GLY A 40 17.88 -12.57 -9.87
C GLY A 40 19.13 -12.55 -10.76
N LEU A 41 20.26 -12.03 -10.28
CA LEU A 41 21.53 -12.09 -11.01
C LEU A 41 22.08 -13.51 -11.00
N ALA A 42 22.10 -14.18 -9.84
CA ALA A 42 22.55 -15.56 -9.70
C ALA A 42 21.78 -16.50 -10.65
N ARG A 43 20.45 -16.38 -10.67
CA ARG A 43 19.60 -17.13 -11.60
C ARG A 43 19.98 -16.85 -13.05
N ARG A 44 20.08 -15.59 -13.47
CA ARG A 44 20.33 -15.24 -14.88
C ARG A 44 21.69 -15.71 -15.37
N ILE A 45 22.75 -15.66 -14.54
CA ILE A 45 24.06 -16.19 -14.94
C ILE A 45 24.06 -17.71 -15.05
N LEU A 46 23.34 -18.41 -14.17
CA LEU A 46 23.18 -19.87 -14.20
C LEU A 46 22.34 -20.31 -15.41
N GLU A 47 21.21 -19.66 -15.68
CA GLU A 47 20.35 -19.91 -16.84
C GLU A 47 21.12 -19.72 -18.16
N ARG A 48 21.87 -18.63 -18.28
CA ARG A 48 22.70 -18.36 -19.48
C ARG A 48 23.71 -19.47 -19.75
N ASN A 49 24.21 -20.13 -18.71
CA ASN A 49 25.21 -21.19 -18.79
C ASN A 49 24.60 -22.60 -18.75
N GLN A 50 23.27 -22.75 -18.72
CA GLN A 50 22.62 -24.04 -18.45
C GLN A 50 23.01 -25.15 -19.44
N GLN A 51 23.08 -24.84 -20.74
CA GLN A 51 23.50 -25.82 -21.76
C GLN A 51 24.92 -26.35 -21.51
N ARG A 52 25.83 -25.50 -21.02
CA ARG A 52 27.21 -25.89 -20.67
C ARG A 52 27.26 -26.70 -19.38
N ILE A 53 26.39 -26.39 -18.42
CA ILE A 53 26.24 -27.14 -17.17
C ILE A 53 25.76 -28.57 -17.49
N THR A 54 24.75 -28.72 -18.35
CA THR A 54 24.18 -30.02 -18.70
C THR A 54 25.06 -30.86 -19.63
N ALA A 55 25.87 -30.22 -20.49
CA ALA A 55 26.79 -30.92 -21.39
C ALA A 55 28.11 -31.37 -20.72
N SER A 56 28.36 -31.00 -19.46
CA SER A 56 29.60 -31.30 -18.76
C SER A 56 29.65 -32.75 -18.23
N ASP A 57 30.03 -33.70 -19.08
CA ASP A 57 30.15 -35.13 -18.72
C ASP A 57 31.24 -35.43 -17.66
N THR A 58 32.19 -34.52 -17.47
CA THR A 58 33.38 -34.71 -16.63
C THR A 58 33.15 -34.49 -15.13
N ASP A 59 32.06 -33.83 -14.71
CA ASP A 59 31.76 -33.61 -13.28
C ASP A 59 30.24 -33.52 -13.00
N LYS A 60 29.61 -34.69 -12.91
CA LYS A 60 28.17 -34.83 -12.62
C LYS A 60 27.78 -34.24 -11.25
N THR A 61 28.71 -34.19 -10.29
CA THR A 61 28.46 -33.64 -8.95
C THR A 61 28.38 -32.12 -9.00
N LEU A 62 29.31 -31.47 -9.71
CA LEU A 62 29.29 -30.03 -9.92
C LEU A 62 28.07 -29.59 -10.74
N ALA A 63 27.72 -30.34 -11.79
CA ALA A 63 26.52 -30.06 -12.59
C ALA A 63 25.23 -30.14 -11.74
N ARG A 64 25.12 -31.13 -10.85
CA ARG A 64 24.03 -31.23 -9.87
C ARG A 64 23.97 -30.00 -8.97
N LYS A 65 25.09 -29.62 -8.34
CA LYS A 65 25.15 -28.44 -7.45
C LYS A 65 24.72 -27.16 -8.16
N LEU A 66 25.21 -26.93 -9.38
CA LEU A 66 24.83 -25.75 -10.17
C LEU A 66 23.34 -25.74 -10.53
N THR A 67 22.76 -26.92 -10.81
CA THR A 67 21.32 -27.06 -11.12
C THR A 67 20.44 -26.83 -9.89
N GLN A 68 20.84 -27.38 -8.74
CA GLN A 68 20.21 -27.12 -7.44
C GLN A 68 20.32 -25.64 -7.06
N LEU A 69 21.46 -24.99 -7.32
CA LEU A 69 21.66 -23.57 -7.09
C LEU A 69 20.78 -22.71 -8.02
N LEU A 70 20.56 -23.16 -9.26
CA LEU A 70 19.64 -22.51 -10.20
C LEU A 70 18.19 -22.59 -9.71
N SER A 71 17.74 -23.76 -9.24
CA SER A 71 16.43 -23.93 -8.60
C SER A 71 16.26 -22.99 -7.41
N LEU A 72 17.23 -23.00 -6.47
CA LEU A 72 17.27 -22.13 -5.29
C LEU A 72 17.19 -20.64 -5.67
N SER A 73 18.02 -20.21 -6.63
CA SER A 73 18.02 -18.83 -7.10
C SER A 73 16.69 -18.45 -7.76
N THR A 74 16.03 -19.41 -8.42
CA THR A 74 14.76 -19.20 -9.10
C THR A 74 13.63 -18.97 -8.13
N TYR A 75 13.40 -19.87 -7.17
CA TYR A 75 12.28 -19.67 -6.26
C TYR A 75 12.53 -18.52 -5.25
N LYS A 76 13.79 -18.14 -5.00
CA LYS A 76 14.14 -16.97 -4.18
C LYS A 76 14.16 -15.64 -4.95
N ASP A 77 14.08 -15.66 -6.29
CA ASP A 77 14.08 -14.43 -7.10
C ASP A 77 12.87 -13.54 -6.75
N PRO A 78 13.07 -12.29 -6.30
CA PRO A 78 11.99 -11.35 -5.99
C PRO A 78 11.42 -10.64 -7.22
N ASP A 79 11.99 -10.82 -8.42
CA ASP A 79 11.57 -10.18 -9.68
C ASP A 79 10.70 -11.08 -10.57
N LEU A 80 10.47 -12.32 -10.15
CA LEU A 80 9.57 -13.27 -10.77
C LEU A 80 8.21 -13.31 -10.03
N ASN A 81 7.16 -13.68 -10.76
CA ASN A 81 5.85 -13.91 -10.17
C ASN A 81 5.95 -14.99 -9.06
N PRO A 82 5.32 -14.79 -7.88
CA PRO A 82 5.46 -15.67 -6.74
C PRO A 82 5.13 -17.15 -6.97
N LEU A 83 4.10 -17.48 -7.75
CA LEU A 83 3.73 -18.88 -8.02
C LEU A 83 4.54 -19.45 -9.19
N ASP A 84 4.68 -18.69 -10.28
CA ASP A 84 5.39 -19.18 -11.47
C ASP A 84 6.85 -19.52 -11.18
N LYS A 85 7.52 -18.77 -10.28
CA LYS A 85 8.90 -19.08 -9.89
C LYS A 85 9.03 -20.40 -9.13
N LEU A 86 7.99 -20.80 -8.40
CA LEU A 86 7.95 -22.07 -7.67
C LEU A 86 7.76 -23.23 -8.66
N ASP A 87 6.88 -23.06 -9.65
CA ASP A 87 6.70 -24.05 -10.72
C ASP A 87 7.95 -24.22 -11.57
N ARG A 88 8.58 -23.10 -11.97
CA ARG A 88 9.84 -23.13 -12.72
C ARG A 88 10.98 -23.80 -11.94
N ALA A 89 11.07 -23.56 -10.63
CA ALA A 89 12.07 -24.23 -9.79
C ALA A 89 11.83 -25.76 -9.72
N LEU A 90 10.57 -26.20 -9.65
CA LEU A 90 10.23 -27.63 -9.72
C LEU A 90 10.62 -28.23 -11.06
N GLU A 91 10.40 -27.53 -12.18
CA GLU A 91 10.83 -27.99 -13.51
C GLU A 91 12.35 -28.14 -13.61
N ILE A 92 13.11 -27.20 -13.04
CA ILE A 92 14.57 -27.30 -12.96
C ILE A 92 14.98 -28.58 -12.21
N LEU A 93 14.37 -28.87 -11.05
CA LEU A 93 14.68 -30.09 -10.29
C LEU A 93 14.22 -31.37 -10.98
N ARG A 94 13.09 -31.35 -11.71
CA ARG A 94 12.62 -32.49 -12.53
C ARG A 94 13.58 -32.83 -13.67
N SER A 95 14.32 -31.84 -14.17
CA SER A 95 15.38 -32.09 -15.17
C SER A 95 16.60 -32.79 -14.59
N LEU A 96 16.77 -32.75 -13.26
CA LEU A 96 17.91 -33.33 -12.55
C LEU A 96 17.62 -34.74 -12.03
N ASP A 97 16.50 -34.94 -11.34
CA ASP A 97 16.13 -36.24 -10.75
C ASP A 97 14.64 -36.58 -10.94
N ASN A 98 14.28 -37.87 -10.80
CA ASN A 98 12.88 -38.28 -10.77
C ASN A 98 12.24 -37.93 -9.42
N LEU A 99 11.24 -37.04 -9.45
CA LEU A 99 10.54 -36.56 -8.27
C LEU A 99 9.30 -37.39 -7.89
N ASP A 100 8.93 -38.41 -8.68
CA ASP A 100 7.85 -39.32 -8.28
C ASP A 100 8.30 -40.23 -7.13
N LEU A 101 7.88 -39.91 -5.90
CA LEU A 101 8.23 -40.65 -4.68
C LEU A 101 7.75 -42.10 -4.68
N ASN A 102 6.85 -42.50 -5.57
CA ASN A 102 6.39 -43.88 -5.72
C ASN A 102 7.25 -44.70 -6.68
N ALA A 103 8.07 -44.03 -7.51
CA ALA A 103 8.93 -44.71 -8.47
C ALA A 103 10.15 -45.33 -7.77
N LYS A 104 10.59 -46.50 -8.25
CA LYS A 104 11.86 -47.10 -7.79
C LYS A 104 13.09 -46.21 -8.08
N SER A 105 12.97 -45.34 -9.08
CA SER A 105 13.99 -44.38 -9.47
C SER A 105 13.85 -43.02 -8.78
N ALA A 106 12.98 -42.88 -7.77
CA ALA A 106 12.84 -41.65 -6.99
C ALA A 106 14.19 -41.17 -6.45
N THR A 107 14.36 -39.84 -6.44
CA THR A 107 15.58 -39.23 -5.89
C THR A 107 15.77 -39.58 -4.42
N LYS A 108 17.03 -39.86 -4.06
CA LYS A 108 17.48 -40.04 -2.66
C LYS A 108 18.39 -38.89 -2.21
N ASP A 109 18.61 -37.90 -3.09
CA ASP A 109 19.43 -36.75 -2.77
C ASP A 109 18.66 -35.83 -1.81
N GLN A 110 19.14 -35.73 -0.57
CA GLN A 110 18.46 -34.99 0.49
C GLN A 110 18.39 -33.48 0.21
N GLU A 111 19.35 -32.91 -0.55
CA GLU A 111 19.31 -31.51 -0.97
C GLU A 111 18.17 -31.29 -1.98
N THR A 112 18.05 -32.13 -3.01
CA THR A 112 16.91 -32.08 -3.95
C THR A 112 15.58 -32.26 -3.20
N LEU A 113 15.45 -33.27 -2.33
CA LEU A 113 14.24 -33.52 -1.55
C LEU A 113 13.88 -32.33 -0.65
N GLY A 114 14.88 -31.75 0.04
CA GLY A 114 14.72 -30.58 0.90
C GLY A 114 14.29 -29.34 0.13
N GLN A 115 14.82 -29.12 -1.08
CA GLN A 115 14.37 -28.02 -1.94
C GLN A 115 12.93 -28.21 -2.42
N VAL A 116 12.54 -29.42 -2.86
CA VAL A 116 11.17 -29.69 -3.29
C VAL A 116 10.19 -29.50 -2.13
N GLY A 117 10.50 -30.03 -0.94
CA GLY A 117 9.74 -29.79 0.28
C GLY A 117 9.57 -28.29 0.56
N SER A 118 10.67 -27.54 0.51
CA SER A 118 10.65 -26.08 0.72
C SER A 118 9.84 -25.31 -0.33
N ILE A 119 9.81 -25.77 -1.59
CA ILE A 119 8.99 -25.16 -2.65
C ILE A 119 7.51 -25.39 -2.35
N PHE A 120 7.11 -26.61 -1.98
CA PHE A 120 5.72 -26.91 -1.62
C PHE A 120 5.27 -26.21 -0.33
N LYS A 121 6.15 -26.08 0.67
CA LYS A 121 5.91 -25.24 1.85
C LYS A 121 5.57 -23.79 1.45
N ARG A 122 6.33 -23.19 0.53
CA ARG A 122 6.07 -21.83 0.03
C ARG A 122 4.79 -21.73 -0.79
N LYS A 123 4.44 -22.77 -1.56
CA LYS A 123 3.14 -22.83 -2.25
C LYS A 123 1.99 -22.83 -1.25
N TRP A 124 2.12 -23.55 -0.14
CA TRP A 124 1.16 -23.49 0.96
C TRP A 124 1.12 -22.09 1.59
N GLU A 125 2.25 -21.46 1.89
CA GLU A 125 2.30 -20.09 2.45
C GLU A 125 1.57 -19.06 1.55
N LEU A 126 1.57 -19.25 0.23
CA LEU A 126 0.90 -18.35 -0.73
C LEU A 126 -0.59 -18.66 -0.96
N THR A 127 -1.02 -19.92 -0.77
CA THR A 127 -2.35 -20.39 -1.22
C THR A 127 -3.21 -20.99 -0.11
N ASN A 128 -2.59 -21.34 1.01
CA ASN A 128 -3.13 -22.10 2.12
C ASN A 128 -3.84 -23.42 1.74
N GLN A 129 -3.39 -24.07 0.66
CA GLN A 129 -3.90 -25.38 0.27
C GLN A 129 -3.18 -26.49 1.05
N SER A 130 -3.92 -27.23 1.87
CA SER A 130 -3.35 -28.30 2.71
C SER A 130 -2.63 -29.38 1.92
N SER A 131 -3.05 -29.68 0.69
CA SER A 131 -2.40 -30.65 -0.19
C SER A 131 -0.93 -30.29 -0.50
N TYR A 132 -0.59 -29.00 -0.60
CA TYR A 132 0.80 -28.58 -0.74
C TYR A 132 1.60 -28.79 0.54
N LEU A 133 0.98 -28.62 1.70
CA LEU A 133 1.63 -28.86 2.98
C LEU A 133 1.89 -30.35 3.21
N GLU A 134 0.94 -31.22 2.86
CA GLU A 134 1.10 -32.68 2.87
C GLU A 134 2.17 -33.14 1.88
N THR A 135 2.20 -32.53 0.68
CA THR A 135 3.24 -32.81 -0.31
C THR A 135 4.62 -32.39 0.22
N SER A 136 4.71 -31.20 0.84
CA SER A 136 5.93 -30.73 1.51
C SER A 136 6.42 -31.75 2.56
N LEU A 137 5.52 -32.22 3.42
CA LEU A 137 5.83 -33.26 4.40
C LEU A 137 6.35 -34.54 3.72
N ALA A 138 5.71 -35.00 2.64
CA ALA A 138 6.11 -36.23 1.96
C ALA A 138 7.57 -36.18 1.47
N TYR A 139 8.01 -35.05 0.89
CA TYR A 139 9.39 -34.88 0.43
C TYR A 139 10.38 -34.77 1.59
N PHE A 140 10.08 -33.98 2.62
CA PHE A 140 10.94 -33.89 3.81
C PHE A 140 11.05 -35.24 4.53
N ALA A 141 9.94 -35.97 4.68
CA ALA A 141 9.93 -37.31 5.26
C ALA A 141 10.70 -38.34 4.41
N HIS A 142 10.71 -38.21 3.08
CA HIS A 142 11.53 -39.05 2.22
C HIS A 142 13.03 -38.76 2.39
N GLY A 143 13.38 -37.48 2.56
CA GLY A 143 14.74 -37.06 2.90
C GLY A 143 15.17 -37.61 4.26
N TYR A 144 14.31 -37.48 5.27
CA TYR A 144 14.54 -38.01 6.62
C TYR A 144 14.83 -39.52 6.62
N LYS A 145 14.13 -40.30 5.78
CA LYS A 145 14.35 -41.75 5.63
C LYS A 145 15.74 -42.12 5.09
N GLN A 146 16.49 -41.20 4.49
CA GLN A 146 17.88 -41.44 4.08
C GLN A 146 18.88 -41.33 5.25
N GLY A 147 18.39 -40.97 6.44
CA GLY A 147 19.18 -40.85 7.67
C GLY A 147 19.49 -39.38 8.02
N VAL A 148 19.43 -39.08 9.31
CA VAL A 148 19.66 -37.72 9.84
C VAL A 148 21.12 -37.26 9.82
N ALA A 149 22.06 -38.17 9.63
CA ALA A 149 23.48 -37.83 9.66
C ALA A 149 23.97 -37.11 8.39
N ASN A 150 23.38 -37.46 7.24
CA ASN A 150 23.89 -37.07 5.92
C ASN A 150 23.61 -35.59 5.58
N ASP A 151 22.53 -35.02 6.10
CA ASP A 151 22.12 -33.62 5.91
C ASP A 151 22.08 -32.84 7.24
N PHE A 152 22.74 -33.36 8.28
CA PHE A 152 22.70 -32.83 9.65
C PHE A 152 21.28 -32.65 10.22
N GLY A 153 20.32 -33.45 9.74
CA GLY A 153 18.95 -33.45 10.22
C GLY A 153 18.04 -32.44 9.53
N TYR A 154 18.50 -31.72 8.50
CA TYR A 154 17.74 -30.66 7.82
C TYR A 154 16.36 -31.13 7.31
N THR A 155 16.31 -32.25 6.61
CA THR A 155 15.04 -32.79 6.09
C THR A 155 14.16 -33.31 7.22
N GLY A 156 14.75 -33.90 8.26
CA GLY A 156 14.03 -34.34 9.46
C GLY A 156 13.38 -33.19 10.22
N ILE A 157 14.14 -32.13 10.53
CA ILE A 157 13.62 -31.02 11.34
C ILE A 157 12.50 -30.28 10.62
N ASN A 158 12.62 -30.10 9.30
CA ASN A 158 11.55 -29.54 8.50
C ASN A 158 10.34 -30.47 8.40
N ALA A 159 10.51 -31.79 8.34
CA ALA A 159 9.39 -32.73 8.42
C ALA A 159 8.64 -32.57 9.76
N ALA A 160 9.37 -32.53 10.87
CA ALA A 160 8.79 -32.34 12.20
C ALA A 160 8.04 -31.00 12.33
N PHE A 161 8.61 -29.91 11.82
CA PHE A 161 7.96 -28.61 11.81
C PHE A 161 6.66 -28.60 10.98
N ILE A 162 6.64 -29.26 9.82
CA ILE A 162 5.44 -29.36 8.99
C ILE A 162 4.37 -30.22 9.66
N GLU A 163 4.76 -31.28 10.37
CA GLU A 163 3.83 -32.07 11.20
C GLU A 163 3.18 -31.22 12.31
N ASP A 164 3.91 -30.31 12.94
CA ASP A 164 3.32 -29.40 13.95
C ASP A 164 2.28 -28.46 13.32
N ILE A 165 2.55 -27.93 12.12
CA ILE A 165 1.57 -27.10 11.40
C ILE A 165 0.35 -27.94 11.02
N LEU A 166 0.54 -29.15 10.48
CA LEU A 166 -0.57 -30.02 10.13
C LEU A 166 -1.39 -30.42 11.37
N ALA A 167 -0.74 -30.64 12.51
CA ALA A 167 -1.42 -30.92 13.78
C ALA A 167 -2.27 -29.73 14.24
N ASP A 168 -1.82 -28.50 14.01
CA ASP A 168 -2.56 -27.27 14.34
C ASP A 168 -3.81 -27.09 13.46
N LEU A 169 -3.73 -27.52 12.20
CA LEU A 169 -4.83 -27.49 11.24
C LEU A 169 -5.82 -28.66 11.41
N GLU A 170 -5.43 -29.70 12.16
CA GLU A 170 -6.20 -30.93 12.27
C GLU A 170 -7.34 -30.81 13.28
N SER A 171 -8.54 -31.21 12.84
CA SER A 171 -9.75 -31.18 13.67
C SER A 171 -9.93 -32.48 14.47
N ASN A 172 -9.42 -33.59 13.94
CA ASN A 172 -9.49 -34.90 14.61
C ASN A 172 -8.37 -35.04 15.65
N ASP A 173 -8.74 -35.21 16.91
CA ASP A 173 -7.81 -35.38 18.03
C ASP A 173 -6.83 -36.54 17.84
N SER A 174 -7.26 -37.67 17.26
CA SER A 174 -6.40 -38.84 17.02
C SER A 174 -5.32 -38.53 15.99
N ASP A 175 -5.71 -37.93 14.86
CA ASP A 175 -4.78 -37.57 13.79
C ASP A 175 -3.83 -36.47 14.25
N ARG A 176 -4.34 -35.48 15.00
CA ARG A 176 -3.52 -34.44 15.64
C ARG A 176 -2.45 -35.05 16.55
N LEU A 177 -2.84 -35.94 17.46
CA LEU A 177 -1.90 -36.59 18.39
C LEU A 177 -0.88 -37.48 17.66
N ALA A 178 -1.29 -38.15 16.58
CA ALA A 178 -0.38 -38.94 15.76
C ALA A 178 0.72 -38.08 15.12
N LYS A 179 0.35 -36.92 14.56
CA LYS A 179 1.29 -35.94 13.98
C LYS A 179 2.27 -35.39 15.02
N ILE A 180 1.76 -34.96 16.19
CA ILE A 180 2.59 -34.50 17.31
C ILE A 180 3.58 -35.60 17.74
N LYS A 181 3.11 -36.84 17.89
CA LYS A 181 3.96 -37.98 18.26
C LYS A 181 5.06 -38.23 17.22
N HIS A 182 4.72 -38.15 15.93
CA HIS A 182 5.68 -38.33 14.85
C HIS A 182 6.73 -37.20 14.81
N ALA A 183 6.30 -35.95 14.95
CA ALA A 183 7.20 -34.79 15.03
C ALA A 183 8.20 -34.93 16.18
N ARG A 184 7.74 -35.33 17.37
CA ARG A 184 8.58 -35.58 18.54
C ARG A 184 9.59 -36.70 18.29
N LYS A 185 9.16 -37.81 17.68
CA LYS A 185 10.05 -38.94 17.35
C LYS A 185 11.18 -38.53 16.41
N ILE A 186 10.89 -37.74 15.38
CA ILE A 186 11.91 -37.21 14.46
C ILE A 186 12.94 -36.35 15.22
N ARG A 187 12.47 -35.48 16.12
CA ARG A 187 13.35 -34.64 16.95
C ARG A 187 14.23 -35.46 17.89
N GLU A 188 13.69 -36.51 18.49
CA GLU A 188 14.45 -37.46 19.32
C GLU A 188 15.57 -38.14 18.51
N ASP A 189 15.27 -38.56 17.28
CA ASP A 189 16.26 -39.18 16.39
C ASP A 189 17.36 -38.18 15.98
N ILE A 190 17.02 -36.90 15.77
CA ILE A 190 18.00 -35.83 15.50
C ILE A 190 18.93 -35.62 16.69
N ILE A 191 18.40 -35.41 17.91
CA ILE A 191 19.25 -35.13 19.08
C ILE A 191 20.08 -36.34 19.52
N ALA A 192 19.68 -37.57 19.14
CA ALA A 192 20.44 -38.78 19.40
C ALA A 192 21.66 -38.94 18.48
N VAL A 193 21.57 -38.45 17.24
CA VAL A 193 22.59 -38.71 16.21
C VAL A 193 23.40 -37.46 15.87
N VAL A 194 22.74 -36.35 15.53
CA VAL A 194 23.42 -35.18 14.94
C VAL A 194 24.48 -34.59 15.87
N PRO A 195 24.25 -34.42 17.19
CA PRO A 195 25.29 -33.92 18.12
C PRO A 195 26.54 -34.80 18.21
N THR A 196 26.48 -36.07 17.80
CA THR A 196 27.61 -37.00 17.82
C THR A 196 28.52 -36.87 16.59
N LEU A 197 28.09 -36.10 15.59
CA LEU A 197 28.85 -35.88 14.37
C LEU A 197 29.96 -34.86 14.58
N THR A 198 30.90 -34.82 13.63
CA THR A 198 31.93 -33.76 13.62
C THR A 198 31.27 -32.44 13.28
N ASP A 199 31.39 -31.45 14.16
CA ASP A 199 30.85 -30.10 13.94
C ASP A 199 31.47 -29.46 12.69
N PRO A 200 30.66 -29.20 11.64
CA PRO A 200 31.13 -28.56 10.41
C PRO A 200 31.40 -27.06 10.57
N LYS A 201 31.15 -26.48 11.76
CA LYS A 201 31.26 -25.04 12.08
C LYS A 201 30.42 -24.17 11.13
N GLN A 202 29.19 -24.61 10.86
CA GLN A 202 28.24 -23.91 10.01
C GLN A 202 26.94 -23.62 10.77
N TRP A 203 26.26 -22.52 10.43
CA TRP A 203 25.06 -22.04 11.14
C TRP A 203 23.98 -23.10 11.35
N TRP A 204 23.63 -23.84 10.29
CA TRP A 204 22.51 -24.78 10.32
C TRP A 204 22.73 -26.01 11.20
N TYR A 205 23.99 -26.33 11.54
CA TYR A 205 24.30 -27.48 12.40
C TYR A 205 23.78 -27.29 13.84
N PRO A 206 24.25 -26.31 14.63
CA PRO A 206 23.74 -26.08 15.98
C PRO A 206 22.27 -25.65 15.99
N VAL A 207 21.80 -24.92 14.97
CA VAL A 207 20.39 -24.47 14.88
C VAL A 207 19.42 -25.64 14.70
N THR A 208 19.76 -26.63 13.88
CA THR A 208 18.90 -27.82 13.69
C THR A 208 18.75 -28.61 14.98
N ILE A 209 19.84 -28.75 15.74
CA ILE A 209 19.84 -29.41 17.04
C ILE A 209 19.01 -28.59 18.05
N ALA A 210 19.23 -27.27 18.09
CA ALA A 210 18.48 -26.35 18.95
C ALA A 210 16.97 -26.42 18.69
N GLU A 211 16.54 -26.37 17.42
CA GLU A 211 15.12 -26.47 17.06
C GLU A 211 14.53 -27.82 17.48
N ALA A 212 15.30 -28.91 17.40
CA ALA A 212 14.86 -30.22 17.86
C ALA A 212 14.61 -30.24 19.38
N TYR A 213 15.53 -29.69 20.18
CA TYR A 213 15.31 -29.53 21.63
C TYR A 213 14.14 -28.58 21.93
N PHE A 214 14.05 -27.45 21.24
CA PHE A 214 12.98 -26.46 21.43
C PHE A 214 11.61 -27.09 21.13
N GLY A 215 11.49 -27.84 20.05
CA GLY A 215 10.28 -28.57 19.68
C GLY A 215 9.88 -29.69 20.64
N LEU A 216 10.83 -30.22 21.40
CA LEU A 216 10.59 -31.17 22.50
C LEU A 216 10.26 -30.48 23.83
N GLU A 217 10.15 -29.15 23.83
CA GLU A 217 9.94 -28.29 25.01
C GLU A 217 11.10 -28.37 26.02
N ARG A 218 12.30 -28.70 25.53
CA ARG A 218 13.56 -28.73 26.28
C ARG A 218 14.34 -27.45 26.03
N TYR A 219 13.80 -26.33 26.54
CA TYR A 219 14.25 -24.99 26.18
C TYR A 219 15.68 -24.68 26.65
N ILE A 220 16.10 -25.19 27.80
CA ILE A 220 17.44 -24.95 28.36
C ILE A 220 18.50 -25.53 27.42
N GLU A 221 18.34 -26.80 27.03
CA GLU A 221 19.26 -27.47 26.10
C GLU A 221 19.22 -26.81 24.72
N ALA A 222 18.05 -26.36 24.25
CA ALA A 222 17.96 -25.58 23.03
C ALA A 222 18.80 -24.30 23.11
N GLY A 223 18.75 -23.59 24.23
CA GLY A 223 19.53 -22.38 24.48
C GLY A 223 21.04 -22.59 24.42
N GLU A 224 21.54 -23.72 24.94
CA GLU A 224 22.97 -24.07 24.87
C GLU A 224 23.46 -24.18 23.41
N TRP A 225 22.66 -24.79 22.54
CA TRP A 225 22.98 -24.91 21.11
C TRP A 225 22.78 -23.59 20.35
N LEU A 226 21.75 -22.81 20.68
CA LEU A 226 21.55 -21.48 20.11
C LEU A 226 22.71 -20.53 20.43
N LYS A 227 23.28 -20.64 21.63
CA LYS A 227 24.48 -19.89 22.01
C LYS A 227 25.69 -20.28 21.15
N GLN A 228 25.90 -21.57 20.90
CA GLN A 228 26.95 -22.03 19.99
C GLN A 228 26.75 -21.50 18.56
N ALA A 229 25.50 -21.45 18.09
CA ALA A 229 25.18 -20.83 16.80
C ALA A 229 25.53 -19.33 16.80
N ALA A 230 25.14 -18.61 17.87
CA ALA A 230 25.38 -17.18 18.03
C ALA A 230 26.88 -16.81 18.08
N ASP A 231 27.73 -17.71 18.58
CA ASP A 231 29.18 -17.53 18.65
C ASP A 231 29.90 -17.73 17.29
N LEU A 232 29.20 -18.19 16.24
CA LEU A 232 29.77 -18.34 14.91
C LEU A 232 30.05 -16.97 14.26
N PRO A 233 31.25 -16.76 13.65
CA PRO A 233 31.57 -15.51 12.97
C PRO A 233 30.86 -15.40 11.62
N ASN A 234 30.60 -14.18 11.18
CA ASN A 234 30.12 -13.85 9.82
C ASN A 234 28.79 -14.51 9.39
N VAL A 235 27.90 -14.82 10.33
CA VAL A 235 26.55 -15.33 10.03
C VAL A 235 25.74 -14.24 9.33
N ALA A 236 25.06 -14.61 8.24
CA ALA A 236 24.27 -13.65 7.47
C ALA A 236 22.96 -13.30 8.19
N GLU A 237 22.52 -12.05 8.09
CA GLU A 237 21.31 -11.55 8.78
C GLU A 237 20.04 -12.37 8.46
N TRP A 238 19.95 -12.93 7.25
CA TRP A 238 18.80 -13.74 6.83
C TRP A 238 18.72 -15.10 7.52
N GLU A 239 19.86 -15.65 7.96
CA GLU A 239 19.92 -16.92 8.67
C GLU A 239 19.36 -16.74 10.08
N TRP A 240 19.75 -15.66 10.76
CA TRP A 240 19.14 -15.19 12.01
C TRP A 240 17.63 -15.01 11.89
N GLU A 241 17.17 -14.28 10.87
CA GLU A 241 15.74 -14.02 10.64
C GLU A 241 14.95 -15.32 10.47
N THR A 242 15.48 -16.25 9.67
CA THR A 242 14.82 -17.52 9.36
C THR A 242 14.68 -18.37 10.62
N THR A 243 15.76 -18.51 11.39
CA THR A 243 15.74 -19.24 12.68
C THR A 243 14.77 -18.61 13.66
N ALA A 244 14.82 -17.29 13.83
CA ALA A 244 13.95 -16.57 14.77
C ALA A 244 12.46 -16.74 14.43
N ARG A 245 12.10 -16.63 13.14
CA ARG A 245 10.72 -16.83 12.68
C ARG A 245 10.24 -18.25 12.90
N GLN A 246 11.07 -19.25 12.63
CA GLN A 246 10.71 -20.65 12.77
C GLN A 246 10.49 -21.03 14.25
N LEU A 247 11.40 -20.61 15.14
CA LEU A 247 11.26 -20.84 16.58
C LEU A 247 10.07 -20.08 17.19
N ALA A 248 9.86 -18.82 16.78
CA ALA A 248 8.69 -18.05 17.21
C ALA A 248 7.38 -18.72 16.76
N ARG A 249 7.33 -19.27 15.54
CA ARG A 249 6.17 -20.03 15.06
C ARG A 249 5.97 -21.34 15.83
N LEU A 250 7.05 -22.06 16.12
CA LEU A 250 6.99 -23.31 16.89
C LEU A 250 6.45 -23.05 18.30
N LEU A 251 6.90 -21.96 18.94
CA LEU A 251 6.40 -21.52 20.24
C LEU A 251 4.90 -21.22 20.22
N GLN A 252 4.39 -20.61 19.16
CA GLN A 252 2.94 -20.38 18.98
C GLN A 252 2.15 -21.69 18.81
N LEU A 253 2.71 -22.65 18.06
CA LEU A 253 2.07 -23.94 17.82
C LEU A 253 1.99 -24.78 19.11
N GLN A 254 3.05 -24.76 19.92
CA GLN A 254 3.10 -25.44 21.22
C GLN A 254 2.15 -24.80 22.24
N ASN A 255 2.04 -23.47 22.24
CA ASN A 255 1.40 -22.72 23.31
C ASN A 255 0.48 -21.59 22.80
N LYS A 256 -0.76 -21.95 22.43
CA LYS A 256 -1.74 -21.00 21.87
C LYS A 256 -2.18 -19.89 22.83
N HIS A 257 -2.14 -20.14 24.14
CA HIS A 257 -2.75 -19.24 25.14
C HIS A 257 -1.74 -18.58 26.09
N HIS A 258 -0.55 -19.15 26.28
CA HIS A 258 0.44 -18.60 27.20
C HIS A 258 1.86 -19.00 26.81
N THR A 259 2.71 -18.02 26.50
CA THR A 259 4.12 -18.28 26.20
C THR A 259 4.89 -18.66 27.47
N PRO A 260 5.52 -19.84 27.55
CA PRO A 260 6.36 -20.21 28.68
C PRO A 260 7.49 -19.19 28.90
N ALA A 261 7.66 -18.73 30.15
CA ALA A 261 8.69 -17.74 30.49
C ALA A 261 10.10 -18.23 30.11
N GLU A 262 10.39 -19.51 30.32
CA GLU A 262 11.66 -20.14 29.97
C GLU A 262 11.95 -20.09 28.46
N ALA A 263 10.97 -20.46 27.63
CA ALA A 263 11.10 -20.41 26.18
C ALA A 263 11.36 -18.99 25.66
N ARG A 264 10.67 -18.01 26.26
CA ARG A 264 10.87 -16.59 25.94
C ARG A 264 12.28 -16.14 26.30
N LEU A 265 12.76 -16.45 27.50
CA LEU A 265 14.11 -16.09 27.95
C LEU A 265 15.20 -16.68 27.02
N VAL A 266 15.04 -17.93 26.58
CA VAL A 266 15.98 -18.58 25.67
C VAL A 266 16.03 -17.88 24.31
N LEU A 267 14.88 -17.46 23.77
CA LEU A 267 14.83 -16.69 22.52
C LEU A 267 15.41 -15.29 22.70
N GLU A 268 15.15 -14.62 23.83
CA GLU A 268 15.71 -13.31 24.13
C GLU A 268 17.24 -13.36 24.25
N ASP A 269 17.80 -14.37 24.94
CA ASP A 269 19.24 -14.58 25.06
C ASP A 269 19.89 -14.86 23.70
N PHE A 270 19.30 -15.78 22.92
CA PHE A 270 19.77 -16.09 21.55
C PHE A 270 19.79 -14.85 20.65
N LEU A 271 18.71 -14.06 20.67
CA LEU A 271 18.57 -12.89 19.81
C LEU A 271 19.44 -11.72 20.25
N GLY A 272 19.80 -11.63 21.54
CA GLY A 272 20.62 -10.57 22.10
C GLY A 272 20.06 -9.19 21.76
N ASN A 273 20.82 -8.37 21.04
CA ASN A 273 20.39 -7.04 20.60
C ASN A 273 19.19 -7.05 19.62
N ARG A 274 18.79 -8.22 19.10
CA ARG A 274 17.63 -8.40 18.22
C ARG A 274 16.36 -8.78 18.96
N ALA A 275 16.44 -9.02 20.28
CA ALA A 275 15.30 -9.45 21.10
C ALA A 275 14.14 -8.44 21.08
N ALA A 276 14.42 -7.16 20.83
CA ALA A 276 13.41 -6.11 20.64
C ALA A 276 12.37 -6.45 19.55
N GLY A 277 12.74 -7.25 18.55
CA GLY A 277 11.85 -7.69 17.47
C GLY A 277 10.98 -8.90 17.79
N LEU A 278 11.20 -9.60 18.91
CA LEU A 278 10.55 -10.89 19.20
C LEU A 278 9.02 -10.79 19.24
N ASP A 279 8.49 -9.78 19.93
CA ASP A 279 7.04 -9.56 19.99
C ASP A 279 6.43 -9.31 18.60
N ALA A 280 7.18 -8.66 17.70
CA ALA A 280 6.71 -8.42 16.35
C ALA A 280 6.75 -9.69 15.47
N LEU A 281 7.75 -10.56 15.67
CA LEU A 281 7.78 -11.87 15.00
C LEU A 281 6.54 -12.71 15.35
N LEU A 282 6.05 -12.60 16.59
CA LEU A 282 4.85 -13.29 17.05
C LEU A 282 3.54 -12.66 16.51
N LYS A 283 3.52 -11.36 16.21
CA LYS A 283 2.31 -10.67 15.71
C LYS A 283 2.09 -10.84 14.21
N GLY A 284 3.12 -11.21 13.46
CA GLY A 284 3.10 -11.21 12.01
C GLY A 284 3.41 -9.83 11.42
N LYS A 285 3.40 -9.76 10.10
CA LYS A 285 3.80 -8.59 9.32
C LYS A 285 2.61 -7.67 9.09
N VAL A 286 2.64 -6.49 9.71
CA VAL A 286 1.52 -5.53 9.67
C VAL A 286 1.65 -4.55 8.50
N GLY A 287 0.61 -4.49 7.68
CA GLY A 287 0.46 -3.52 6.60
C GLY A 287 -0.69 -2.54 6.85
N LEU A 288 -0.48 -1.26 6.54
CA LEU A 288 -1.49 -0.20 6.62
C LEU A 288 -1.81 0.31 5.22
N ALA A 289 -3.08 0.24 4.82
CA ALA A 289 -3.60 0.77 3.58
C ALA A 289 -4.46 2.01 3.84
N LEU A 290 -4.09 3.13 3.21
CA LEU A 290 -4.84 4.39 3.23
C LEU A 290 -5.31 4.68 1.81
N SER A 291 -6.62 4.60 1.58
CA SER A 291 -7.20 4.70 0.24
C SER A 291 -8.43 5.60 0.19
N GLY A 292 -8.58 6.28 -0.94
CA GLY A 292 -9.73 7.13 -1.24
C GLY A 292 -9.35 8.49 -1.77
N GLY A 293 -10.28 9.13 -2.46
CA GLY A 293 -10.00 10.34 -3.22
C GLY A 293 -10.01 11.61 -2.38
N GLY A 294 -9.10 12.54 -2.75
CA GLY A 294 -9.09 13.92 -2.26
C GLY A 294 -8.89 14.07 -0.75
N PHE A 295 -9.09 15.28 -0.25
CA PHE A 295 -8.87 15.57 1.17
C PHE A 295 -9.92 14.94 2.09
N ARG A 296 -11.11 14.59 1.59
CA ARG A 296 -12.09 13.82 2.36
C ARG A 296 -11.47 12.53 2.90
N ALA A 297 -10.79 11.77 2.04
CA ALA A 297 -10.13 10.54 2.45
C ALA A 297 -8.98 10.81 3.41
N SER A 298 -8.12 11.78 3.09
CA SER A 298 -7.01 12.18 3.95
C SER A 298 -7.45 12.51 5.39
N LEU A 299 -8.53 13.29 5.54
CA LEU A 299 -9.07 13.71 6.84
C LEU A 299 -9.73 12.53 7.58
N PHE A 300 -10.44 11.65 6.87
CA PHE A 300 -10.96 10.42 7.47
C PHE A 300 -9.83 9.56 8.04
N HIS A 301 -8.73 9.36 7.31
CA HIS A 301 -7.60 8.54 7.77
C HIS A 301 -6.94 9.07 9.05
N ILE A 302 -6.91 10.39 9.28
CA ILE A 302 -6.35 10.97 10.52
C ILE A 302 -7.05 10.42 11.77
N GLY A 303 -8.38 10.24 11.72
CA GLY A 303 -9.13 9.66 12.83
C GLY A 303 -8.77 8.20 13.12
N MET A 304 -8.54 7.40 12.07
CA MET A 304 -8.06 6.03 12.21
C MET A 304 -6.62 6.02 12.77
N LEU A 305 -5.72 6.83 12.23
CA LEU A 305 -4.34 6.95 12.72
C LEU A 305 -4.30 7.32 14.20
N ALA A 306 -5.18 8.23 14.64
CA ALA A 306 -5.31 8.61 16.04
C ALA A 306 -5.64 7.41 16.93
N LYS A 307 -6.63 6.59 16.54
CA LYS A 307 -7.00 5.40 17.31
C LYS A 307 -5.93 4.31 17.28
N LEU A 308 -5.26 4.11 16.14
CA LEU A 308 -4.13 3.19 16.04
C LEU A 308 -2.93 3.64 16.91
N ALA A 309 -2.71 4.95 17.05
CA ALA A 309 -1.66 5.50 17.91
C ALA A 309 -1.95 5.20 19.39
N GLU A 310 -3.18 5.39 19.87
CA GLU A 310 -3.58 5.09 21.26
C GLU A 310 -3.36 3.61 21.64
N LEU A 311 -3.50 2.72 20.67
CA LEU A 311 -3.36 1.28 20.81
C LEU A 311 -1.92 0.79 20.56
N ASP A 312 -0.97 1.69 20.32
CA ASP A 312 0.43 1.35 19.99
C ASP A 312 0.57 0.46 18.75
N LEU A 313 -0.40 0.54 17.82
CA LEU A 313 -0.43 -0.28 16.60
C LEU A 313 0.45 0.30 15.50
N LEU A 314 0.53 1.63 15.39
CA LEU A 314 1.32 2.31 14.36
C LEU A 314 2.81 1.94 14.38
N ARG A 315 3.36 1.66 15.57
CA ARG A 315 4.77 1.26 15.76
C ARG A 315 5.11 -0.10 15.14
N ASN A 316 4.10 -0.92 14.84
CA ASN A 316 4.27 -2.23 14.22
C ASN A 316 4.12 -2.21 12.69
N VAL A 317 3.76 -1.07 12.08
CA VAL A 317 3.49 -0.97 10.64
C VAL A 317 4.80 -1.08 9.85
N GLU A 318 4.92 -2.13 9.04
CA GLU A 318 6.09 -2.35 8.18
C GLU A 318 5.89 -1.83 6.75
N TYR A 319 4.64 -1.75 6.27
CA TYR A 319 4.30 -1.27 4.94
C TYR A 319 3.15 -0.27 5.03
N LEU A 320 3.32 0.88 4.38
CA LEU A 320 2.33 1.93 4.25
C LEU A 320 1.97 2.05 2.77
N SER A 321 0.85 1.46 2.38
CA SER A 321 0.33 1.50 1.02
C SER A 321 -0.70 2.61 0.88
N CYS A 322 -0.50 3.49 -0.08
CA CYS A 322 -1.33 4.67 -0.24
C CYS A 322 -1.88 4.82 -1.65
N VAL A 323 -3.12 5.30 -1.73
CA VAL A 323 -3.84 5.54 -2.98
C VAL A 323 -4.55 6.89 -2.91
N SER A 324 -4.38 7.72 -3.93
CA SER A 324 -5.09 9.00 -4.10
C SER A 324 -4.93 9.96 -2.92
N GLY A 325 -6.02 10.40 -2.27
CA GLY A 325 -5.98 11.22 -1.06
C GLY A 325 -5.26 10.53 0.11
N GLY A 326 -5.26 9.19 0.14
CA GLY A 326 -4.43 8.39 1.03
C GLY A 326 -2.93 8.64 0.83
N SER A 327 -2.49 8.89 -0.42
CA SER A 327 -1.08 9.21 -0.74
C SER A 327 -0.65 10.57 -0.21
N ILE A 328 -1.56 11.54 -0.14
CA ILE A 328 -1.25 12.87 0.39
C ILE A 328 -1.01 12.79 1.90
N ILE A 329 -1.93 12.18 2.65
CA ILE A 329 -1.77 12.03 4.11
C ILE A 329 -0.68 11.02 4.48
N GLY A 330 -0.55 9.94 3.72
CA GLY A 330 0.45 8.91 3.94
C GLY A 330 1.86 9.43 3.77
N ALA A 331 2.11 10.26 2.76
CA ALA A 331 3.40 10.93 2.58
C ALA A 331 3.70 11.92 3.72
N HIS A 332 2.71 12.72 4.17
CA HIS A 332 2.88 13.62 5.31
C HIS A 332 3.23 12.84 6.59
N TYR A 333 2.43 11.82 6.93
CA TYR A 333 2.67 10.94 8.07
C TYR A 333 4.04 10.24 7.99
N TYR A 334 4.43 9.77 6.82
CA TYR A 334 5.73 9.14 6.59
C TYR A 334 6.91 10.07 6.91
N LEU A 335 6.82 11.35 6.51
CA LEU A 335 7.87 12.34 6.80
C LEU A 335 8.00 12.60 8.32
N GLU A 336 6.89 12.64 9.05
CA GLU A 336 6.88 12.75 10.51
C GLU A 336 7.50 11.52 11.20
N VAL A 337 7.14 10.32 10.75
CA VAL A 337 7.72 9.06 11.25
C VAL A 337 9.21 8.97 10.92
N ARG A 338 9.62 9.39 9.72
CA ARG A 338 11.03 9.48 9.34
C ARG A 338 11.82 10.35 10.31
N ASN A 339 11.29 11.52 10.68
CA ASN A 339 11.94 12.39 11.66
C ASN A 339 12.13 11.67 13.01
N LEU A 340 11.10 11.02 13.54
CA LEU A 340 11.18 10.25 14.78
C LEU A 340 12.25 9.17 14.72
N LEU A 341 12.19 8.31 13.70
CA LEU A 341 13.06 7.13 13.57
C LEU A 341 14.53 7.50 13.34
N GLN A 342 14.81 8.66 12.72
CA GLN A 342 16.17 9.16 12.53
C GLN A 342 16.71 9.91 13.76
N ALA A 343 15.84 10.43 14.63
CA ALA A 343 16.25 11.20 15.79
C ALA A 343 16.38 10.36 17.07
N LYS A 344 15.61 9.28 17.19
CA LYS A 344 15.45 8.52 18.43
C LYS A 344 15.84 7.06 18.22
N ALA A 345 16.58 6.49 19.18
CA ALA A 345 16.96 5.08 19.14
C ALA A 345 15.73 4.17 19.32
N ASP A 346 15.80 2.94 18.81
CA ASP A 346 14.66 2.00 18.79
C ASP A 346 14.05 1.75 20.18
N ALA A 347 14.90 1.59 21.19
CA ALA A 347 14.50 1.33 22.58
C ALA A 347 13.74 2.50 23.22
N ASP A 348 14.01 3.73 22.77
CA ASP A 348 13.41 4.93 23.37
C ASP A 348 12.09 5.32 22.67
N ILE A 349 11.76 4.73 21.52
CA ILE A 349 10.54 5.05 20.77
C ILE A 349 9.32 4.45 21.46
N THR A 350 8.40 5.30 21.91
CA THR A 350 7.21 4.91 22.66
C THR A 350 5.92 5.20 21.89
N ARG A 351 4.80 4.75 22.48
CA ARG A 351 3.45 5.04 21.98
C ARG A 351 3.19 6.54 21.90
N GLU A 352 3.66 7.30 22.89
CA GLU A 352 3.44 8.73 23.04
C GLU A 352 4.10 9.53 21.91
N ASP A 353 5.21 9.05 21.35
CA ASP A 353 5.84 9.64 20.17
C ASP A 353 4.90 9.58 18.95
N TYR A 354 4.22 8.44 18.73
CA TYR A 354 3.26 8.27 17.65
C TYR A 354 1.98 9.08 17.88
N ILE A 355 1.50 9.18 19.13
CA ILE A 355 0.39 10.08 19.48
C ILE A 355 0.76 11.54 19.16
N ALA A 356 1.98 11.96 19.51
CA ALA A 356 2.47 13.31 19.22
C ALA A 356 2.61 13.58 17.71
N ILE A 357 3.05 12.58 16.94
CA ILE A 357 3.05 12.64 15.46
C ILE A 357 1.63 12.88 14.96
N VAL A 358 0.64 12.08 15.37
CA VAL A 358 -0.72 12.22 14.86
C VAL A 358 -1.34 13.55 15.25
N LYS A 359 -1.03 14.12 16.43
CA LYS A 359 -1.46 15.48 16.80
C LYS A 359 -0.88 16.56 15.87
N ARG A 360 0.39 16.43 15.46
CA ARG A 360 0.98 17.35 14.47
C ARG A 360 0.34 17.17 13.10
N VAL A 361 0.16 15.92 12.65
CA VAL A 361 -0.52 15.60 11.40
C VAL A 361 -1.94 16.18 11.38
N GLU A 362 -2.74 15.98 12.44
CA GLU A 362 -4.10 16.54 12.57
C GLU A 362 -4.11 18.05 12.29
N LYS A 363 -3.25 18.80 12.98
CA LYS A 363 -3.16 20.26 12.89
C LYS A 363 -2.56 20.72 11.56
N ASP A 364 -1.34 20.29 11.27
CA ASP A 364 -0.54 20.83 10.16
C ASP A 364 -1.12 20.39 8.81
N PHE A 365 -1.69 19.19 8.72
CA PHE A 365 -2.38 18.76 7.51
C PHE A 365 -3.64 19.59 7.27
N LEU A 366 -4.49 19.79 8.29
CA LEU A 366 -5.72 20.59 8.15
C LEU A 366 -5.40 22.04 7.76
N ASP A 367 -4.39 22.65 8.39
CA ASP A 367 -3.90 24.00 8.02
C ASP A 367 -3.47 24.07 6.55
N GLY A 368 -2.89 22.99 6.01
CA GLY A 368 -2.52 22.89 4.60
C GLY A 368 -3.73 22.73 3.68
N VAL A 369 -4.69 21.86 4.04
CA VAL A 369 -5.96 21.66 3.32
C VAL A 369 -6.76 22.96 3.21
N GLN A 370 -6.82 23.72 4.30
CA GLN A 370 -7.54 25.00 4.37
C GLN A 370 -6.94 26.11 3.49
N THR A 371 -5.79 25.88 2.85
CA THR A 371 -5.25 26.79 1.83
C THR A 371 -5.92 26.63 0.45
N ASN A 372 -6.78 25.61 0.27
CA ASN A 372 -7.51 25.34 -0.98
C ASN A 372 -6.58 25.10 -2.18
N VAL A 373 -5.92 23.94 -2.18
CA VAL A 373 -4.91 23.55 -3.18
C VAL A 373 -5.48 23.57 -4.61
N ARG A 374 -6.71 23.07 -4.83
CA ARG A 374 -7.35 23.08 -6.16
C ARG A 374 -7.43 24.48 -6.75
N VAL A 375 -7.94 25.46 -5.99
CA VAL A 375 -8.12 26.82 -6.51
C VAL A 375 -6.75 27.52 -6.68
N GLN A 376 -5.75 27.15 -5.87
CA GLN A 376 -4.39 27.66 -6.04
C GLN A 376 -3.75 27.25 -7.37
N VAL A 377 -4.01 26.02 -7.88
CA VAL A 377 -3.58 25.61 -9.24
C VAL A 377 -4.03 26.63 -10.29
N LEU A 378 -5.23 27.18 -10.14
CA LEU A 378 -5.81 28.15 -11.09
C LEU A 378 -5.40 29.61 -10.83
N SER A 379 -4.74 29.90 -9.71
CA SER A 379 -4.52 31.28 -9.24
C SER A 379 -3.27 31.97 -9.81
N GLU A 380 -2.34 31.22 -10.39
CA GLU A 380 -1.05 31.73 -10.86
C GLU A 380 -0.97 31.83 -12.38
N TRP A 381 -1.01 33.07 -12.88
CA TRP A 381 -1.07 33.36 -14.31
C TRP A 381 0.16 32.88 -15.09
N LEU A 382 1.39 33.05 -14.55
CA LEU A 382 2.64 32.62 -15.21
C LEU A 382 2.73 31.10 -15.32
N VAL A 383 2.34 30.40 -14.26
CA VAL A 383 2.39 28.94 -14.22
C VAL A 383 1.34 28.35 -15.16
N ASN A 384 0.14 28.91 -15.19
CA ASN A 384 -0.90 28.51 -16.14
C ASN A 384 -0.50 28.82 -17.59
N ALA A 385 0.22 29.93 -17.84
CA ALA A 385 0.79 30.20 -19.15
C ALA A 385 1.88 29.18 -19.51
N LYS A 386 2.78 28.82 -18.57
CA LYS A 386 3.81 27.78 -18.78
C LYS A 386 3.21 26.43 -19.17
N MET A 387 2.08 26.04 -18.58
CA MET A 387 1.35 24.80 -18.95
C MET A 387 0.82 24.81 -20.39
N ILE A 388 0.51 25.98 -20.97
CA ILE A 388 0.04 26.08 -22.37
C ILE A 388 1.19 25.83 -23.36
N TYR A 389 2.42 26.19 -22.98
CA TYR A 389 3.59 26.15 -23.88
C TYR A 389 4.54 24.97 -23.65
N SER A 390 4.46 24.28 -22.50
CA SER A 390 5.37 23.18 -22.15
C SER A 390 4.73 21.82 -22.42
N GLN A 391 5.44 20.90 -23.08
CA GLN A 391 4.96 19.54 -23.29
C GLN A 391 5.14 18.63 -22.06
N ASP A 392 6.13 18.94 -21.21
CA ASP A 392 6.49 18.12 -20.04
C ASP A 392 6.02 18.69 -18.70
N TYR A 393 5.18 19.74 -18.71
CA TYR A 393 4.67 20.38 -17.49
C TYR A 393 3.16 20.55 -17.55
N SER A 394 2.47 19.86 -16.64
CA SER A 394 1.02 19.77 -16.60
C SER A 394 0.43 20.31 -15.29
N ARG A 395 -0.90 20.35 -15.21
CA ARG A 395 -1.62 20.61 -13.95
C ARG A 395 -1.26 19.62 -12.85
N THR A 396 -0.86 18.40 -13.21
CA THR A 396 -0.43 17.36 -12.26
C THR A 396 0.93 17.69 -11.64
N ASN A 397 1.86 18.25 -12.43
CA ASN A 397 3.14 18.73 -11.89
C ASN A 397 2.94 19.92 -10.96
N ARG A 398 2.08 20.89 -11.33
CA ARG A 398 1.76 22.02 -10.45
C ARG A 398 1.07 21.56 -9.16
N LEU A 399 0.20 20.55 -9.25
CA LEU A 399 -0.41 19.95 -8.08
C LEU A 399 0.65 19.33 -7.15
N GLY A 400 1.63 18.61 -7.70
CA GLY A 400 2.76 18.07 -6.95
C GLY A 400 3.58 19.15 -6.25
N GLU A 401 3.84 20.28 -6.91
CA GLU A 401 4.48 21.46 -6.29
C GLU A 401 3.67 21.99 -5.11
N LEU A 402 2.35 22.14 -5.26
CA LEU A 402 1.50 22.65 -4.20
C LEU A 402 1.41 21.70 -3.00
N TYR A 403 1.48 20.38 -3.21
CA TYR A 403 1.59 19.43 -2.10
C TYR A 403 2.88 19.67 -1.31
N GLU A 404 4.02 19.84 -1.98
CA GLU A 404 5.28 20.17 -1.31
C GLU A 404 5.20 21.52 -0.60
N GLU A 405 4.67 22.56 -1.26
CA GLU A 405 4.60 23.92 -0.72
C GLU A 405 3.61 24.08 0.45
N LYS A 406 2.45 23.43 0.41
CA LYS A 406 1.33 23.68 1.33
C LYS A 406 1.10 22.58 2.36
N ILE A 407 1.53 21.36 2.06
CA ILE A 407 1.33 20.18 2.92
C ILE A 407 2.66 19.71 3.51
N PHE A 408 3.62 19.30 2.67
CA PHE A 408 4.85 18.65 3.15
C PHE A 408 5.86 19.61 3.76
N SER A 409 5.90 20.88 3.33
CA SER A 409 6.75 21.92 3.91
C SER A 409 6.48 22.18 5.40
N ARG A 410 5.32 21.75 5.89
CA ARG A 410 4.92 21.89 7.30
C ARG A 410 5.61 20.88 8.21
N VAL A 411 6.06 19.76 7.65
CA VAL A 411 6.88 18.79 8.36
C VAL A 411 8.31 19.32 8.44
N LYS A 412 8.68 19.88 9.59
CA LYS A 412 10.02 20.45 9.80
C LYS A 412 11.05 19.33 10.02
N PRO A 413 12.19 19.32 9.30
CA PRO A 413 13.26 18.38 9.58
C PRO A 413 13.81 18.59 10.99
N LEU A 414 14.15 17.50 11.68
CA LEU A 414 14.91 17.57 12.92
C LEU A 414 16.40 17.73 12.58
N THR A 415 16.92 18.96 12.54
CA THR A 415 18.37 19.23 12.48
C THR A 415 18.92 19.44 13.89
N GLN A 416 20.17 19.03 14.13
CA GLN A 416 20.85 19.18 15.44
C GLN A 416 21.00 20.66 15.89
N SER A 417 20.78 21.63 15.00
CA SER A 417 20.97 23.06 15.24
C SER A 417 19.67 23.86 15.43
N GLY A 418 18.49 23.23 15.46
CA GLY A 418 17.21 23.91 15.76
C GLY A 418 16.67 24.87 14.70
N GLU A 419 17.47 25.22 13.68
CA GLU A 419 17.03 25.91 12.48
C GLU A 419 17.03 24.94 11.30
N SER A 420 15.84 24.68 10.75
CA SER A 420 15.70 24.05 9.44
C SER A 420 14.57 24.73 8.68
N THR A 421 14.90 25.30 7.53
CA THR A 421 13.92 25.52 6.47
C THR A 421 13.59 24.17 5.85
N ALA A 422 12.33 23.93 5.48
CA ALA A 422 11.98 22.76 4.71
C ALA A 422 12.72 22.81 3.36
N PRO A 423 13.26 21.69 2.86
CA PRO A 423 13.95 21.67 1.57
C PRO A 423 12.98 22.13 0.46
N ALA A 424 13.49 22.91 -0.49
CA ALA A 424 12.68 23.48 -1.56
C ALA A 424 12.03 22.43 -2.48
N LYS A 425 12.60 21.21 -2.53
CA LYS A 425 12.08 20.04 -3.26
C LYS A 425 12.37 18.78 -2.45
N LEU A 426 11.43 17.83 -2.46
CA LEU A 426 11.59 16.54 -1.81
C LEU A 426 11.71 15.45 -2.88
N PHE A 427 12.83 14.74 -2.93
CA PHE A 427 13.01 13.62 -3.86
C PHE A 427 12.80 12.29 -3.14
N ILE A 428 11.98 11.41 -3.71
CA ILE A 428 11.54 10.17 -3.04
C ILE A 428 12.69 9.21 -2.70
N ASN A 429 13.74 9.18 -3.51
CA ASN A 429 14.95 8.38 -3.32
C ASN A 429 15.81 8.86 -2.13
N GLU A 430 15.65 10.12 -1.70
CA GLU A 430 16.34 10.71 -0.54
C GLU A 430 15.56 10.51 0.77
N LEU A 431 14.32 10.00 0.69
CA LEU A 431 13.45 9.82 1.86
C LEU A 431 13.64 8.47 2.56
N LYS A 432 14.69 7.71 2.22
CA LYS A 432 15.05 6.51 2.98
C LYS A 432 15.24 6.88 4.46
N ILE A 433 14.75 6.02 5.34
CA ILE A 433 14.88 6.19 6.78
C ILE A 433 16.15 5.47 7.21
N GLN A 434 17.14 6.24 7.66
CA GLN A 434 18.31 5.71 8.35
C GLN A 434 18.05 5.79 9.86
N PRO A 435 17.62 4.70 10.51
CA PRO A 435 17.31 4.73 11.94
C PRO A 435 18.51 5.11 12.81
N GLN A 436 18.25 5.87 13.87
CA GLN A 436 19.27 6.28 14.82
C GLN A 436 19.95 5.06 15.48
N GLY A 437 21.28 5.05 15.48
CA GLY A 437 22.08 3.98 16.09
C GLY A 437 22.34 2.76 15.20
N GLU A 438 21.80 2.71 13.99
CA GLU A 438 22.08 1.65 13.01
C GLU A 438 23.19 2.05 12.03
N GLN A 439 23.88 1.04 11.48
CA GLN A 439 24.91 1.25 10.45
C GLN A 439 24.32 1.83 9.16
N GLU A 440 25.13 2.60 8.41
CA GLU A 440 24.72 3.15 7.12
C GLU A 440 24.30 2.04 6.14
N GLY A 441 23.20 2.26 5.43
CA GLY A 441 22.66 1.30 4.48
C GLY A 441 21.68 0.32 5.10
N PHE A 442 21.06 0.68 6.23
CA PHE A 442 19.97 -0.11 6.81
C PHE A 442 18.85 -0.36 5.78
N SER A 443 18.40 -1.61 5.68
CA SER A 443 17.33 -2.02 4.78
C SER A 443 16.11 -2.49 5.56
N PRO A 444 15.00 -1.72 5.58
CA PRO A 444 13.77 -2.13 6.25
C PRO A 444 13.25 -3.49 5.80
N LYS A 445 13.40 -3.83 4.51
CA LYS A 445 12.96 -5.13 3.97
C LYS A 445 13.70 -6.31 4.60
N GLU A 446 14.92 -6.11 5.07
CA GLU A 446 15.81 -7.18 5.52
C GLU A 446 16.07 -7.17 7.03
N GLN A 447 15.90 -6.01 7.66
CA GLN A 447 16.33 -5.78 9.04
C GLN A 447 15.20 -5.25 9.93
N ASN A 448 14.00 -4.98 9.41
CA ASN A 448 12.87 -4.60 10.26
C ASN A 448 12.53 -5.69 11.28
N TRP A 449 12.77 -6.97 10.97
CA TRP A 449 12.37 -8.10 11.81
C TRP A 449 12.96 -8.01 13.23
N ARG A 450 14.17 -7.46 13.40
CA ARG A 450 14.85 -7.30 14.71
C ARG A 450 14.48 -6.06 15.51
N ARG A 451 13.68 -5.14 14.95
CA ARG A 451 13.31 -3.87 15.60
C ARG A 451 11.99 -3.96 16.36
N ALA A 452 11.86 -3.23 17.46
CA ALA A 452 10.58 -3.02 18.13
C ALA A 452 9.72 -1.97 17.38
N ALA A 453 10.32 -0.81 17.06
CA ALA A 453 9.68 0.19 16.21
C ALA A 453 10.02 -0.06 14.75
N LYS A 454 9.03 -0.58 14.01
CA LYS A 454 9.17 -0.91 12.59
C LYS A 454 9.32 0.35 11.75
N ILE A 455 10.11 0.22 10.69
CA ILE A 455 10.28 1.28 9.70
C ILE A 455 9.29 1.01 8.56
N PRO A 456 8.26 1.84 8.38
CA PRO A 456 7.32 1.62 7.30
C PRO A 456 8.02 1.82 5.95
N ILE A 457 7.77 0.92 5.00
CA ILE A 457 8.10 1.15 3.60
C ILE A 457 6.92 1.86 2.95
N LEU A 458 7.15 3.10 2.50
CA LEU A 458 6.15 3.89 1.78
C LEU A 458 5.96 3.35 0.36
N VAL A 459 4.71 3.08 0.01
CA VAL A 459 4.28 2.69 -1.34
C VAL A 459 3.20 3.64 -1.81
N LEU A 460 3.51 4.46 -2.82
CA LEU A 460 2.53 5.32 -3.50
C LEU A 460 2.08 4.62 -4.78
N ASN A 461 0.82 4.19 -4.83
CA ASN A 461 0.29 3.45 -5.97
C ASN A 461 -0.26 4.40 -7.04
N ALA A 462 0.03 4.11 -8.30
CA ALA A 462 -0.46 4.77 -9.50
C ALA A 462 -0.84 3.70 -10.54
N THR A 463 -1.48 4.11 -11.63
CA THR A 463 -1.88 3.19 -12.70
C THR A 463 -1.35 3.69 -14.05
N PRO A 464 -0.44 2.97 -14.74
CA PRO A 464 -0.08 3.23 -16.12
C PRO A 464 -1.26 2.93 -17.05
N LEU A 465 -1.66 3.93 -17.84
CA LEU A 465 -2.63 3.74 -18.92
C LEU A 465 -2.13 2.79 -20.03
N ASN A 466 -0.82 2.56 -20.08
CA ASN A 466 -0.15 1.72 -21.08
C ASN A 466 -0.50 0.23 -20.94
N THR A 467 -0.62 -0.25 -19.71
CA THR A 467 -0.76 -1.68 -19.36
C THR A 467 -1.97 -1.93 -18.47
N GLY A 468 -2.41 -0.92 -17.71
CA GLY A 468 -3.49 -1.05 -16.73
C GLY A 468 -3.06 -1.72 -15.42
N HIS A 469 -1.79 -2.09 -15.24
CA HIS A 469 -1.27 -2.74 -14.03
C HIS A 469 -1.07 -1.76 -12.87
N ASN A 470 -0.74 -2.27 -11.67
CA ASN A 470 -0.28 -1.43 -10.56
C ASN A 470 1.12 -0.88 -10.84
N TRP A 471 1.31 0.42 -10.65
CA TRP A 471 2.63 1.05 -10.62
C TRP A 471 2.91 1.59 -9.22
N GLN A 472 4.07 1.25 -8.68
CA GLN A 472 4.45 1.65 -7.33
C GLN A 472 5.62 2.61 -7.39
N PHE A 473 5.54 3.69 -6.61
CA PHE A 473 6.70 4.47 -6.21
C PHE A 473 7.06 4.12 -4.76
N THR A 474 8.31 3.71 -4.55
CA THR A 474 8.90 3.53 -3.21
C THR A 474 10.10 4.45 -3.05
N THR A 475 10.77 4.43 -1.90
CA THR A 475 12.03 5.18 -1.69
C THR A 475 13.27 4.53 -2.33
N THR A 476 13.13 3.34 -2.93
CA THR A 476 14.25 2.59 -3.51
C THR A 476 14.07 2.29 -5.00
N TRP A 477 12.84 2.12 -5.45
CA TRP A 477 12.51 1.75 -6.82
C TRP A 477 11.16 2.31 -7.26
N MET A 478 10.92 2.33 -8.57
CA MET A 478 9.61 2.58 -9.16
C MET A 478 9.30 1.59 -10.30
N GLY A 479 8.02 1.35 -10.58
CA GLY A 479 7.56 0.56 -11.72
C GLY A 479 6.49 -0.47 -11.38
N GLU A 480 6.21 -1.38 -12.32
CA GLU A 480 5.25 -2.46 -12.09
C GLU A 480 5.91 -3.59 -11.29
N PRO A 481 5.27 -4.02 -10.18
CA PRO A 481 5.73 -5.16 -9.42
C PRO A 481 5.57 -6.46 -10.24
N PRO A 482 6.27 -7.53 -9.85
CA PRO A 482 6.19 -8.79 -10.58
C PRO A 482 4.90 -9.58 -10.32
N ALA A 483 4.20 -9.29 -9.23
CA ALA A 483 2.89 -9.89 -8.95
C ALA A 483 1.82 -9.30 -9.88
N GLY A 484 0.99 -10.16 -10.47
CA GLY A 484 -0.17 -9.78 -11.30
C GLY A 484 0.09 -9.69 -12.80
N ALA A 485 1.30 -9.37 -13.24
CA ALA A 485 1.66 -9.27 -14.66
C ALA A 485 2.08 -10.63 -15.26
N GLY A 486 1.62 -10.92 -16.48
CA GLY A 486 1.91 -12.18 -17.20
C GLY A 486 1.06 -13.37 -16.71
N SER A 487 -0.08 -13.10 -16.07
CA SER A 487 -1.02 -14.14 -15.65
C SER A 487 -1.66 -14.83 -16.86
N GLN A 488 -2.25 -16.02 -16.66
CA GLN A 488 -2.95 -16.75 -17.74
C GLN A 488 -4.03 -15.92 -18.46
N ILE A 489 -4.57 -14.89 -17.80
CA ILE A 489 -5.63 -14.02 -18.32
C ILE A 489 -5.11 -12.67 -18.84
N ASP A 490 -3.85 -12.32 -18.56
CA ASP A 490 -3.25 -11.03 -18.93
C ASP A 490 -1.94 -11.23 -19.70
N PRO A 491 -2.01 -11.26 -21.04
CA PRO A 491 -0.83 -11.41 -21.90
C PRO A 491 -0.10 -10.08 -22.15
N ASN A 492 -0.49 -8.98 -21.50
CA ASN A 492 0.14 -7.68 -21.74
C ASN A 492 1.61 -7.67 -21.30
N TYR A 493 2.42 -6.83 -21.96
CA TYR A 493 3.79 -6.62 -21.54
C TYR A 493 3.85 -5.93 -20.17
N ARG A 494 4.91 -6.19 -19.41
CA ARG A 494 5.16 -5.57 -18.09
C ARG A 494 6.18 -4.46 -18.19
N LEU A 495 5.86 -3.28 -17.64
CA LEU A 495 6.83 -2.20 -17.40
C LEU A 495 7.62 -2.49 -16.11
N ARG A 496 8.56 -3.44 -16.20
CA ARG A 496 9.33 -3.97 -15.06
C ARG A 496 9.93 -2.84 -14.21
N ARG A 497 9.72 -2.91 -12.89
CA ARG A 497 10.38 -2.02 -11.93
C ARG A 497 11.90 -1.90 -12.09
N LEU A 498 12.40 -0.73 -11.72
CA LEU A 498 13.82 -0.39 -11.68
C LEU A 498 14.16 0.37 -10.40
N TYR A 499 15.40 0.22 -9.92
CA TYR A 499 15.90 1.01 -8.81
C TYR A 499 16.33 2.40 -9.30
N TYR A 500 16.14 3.45 -8.49
CA TYR A 500 16.44 4.82 -8.93
C TYR A 500 17.89 5.02 -9.35
N GLN A 501 18.84 4.33 -8.72
CA GLN A 501 20.26 4.39 -9.09
C GLN A 501 20.54 3.80 -10.48
N ASP A 502 19.70 2.88 -10.96
CA ASP A 502 19.82 2.22 -12.25
C ASP A 502 18.94 2.92 -13.32
N ALA A 503 18.16 3.93 -12.92
CA ALA A 503 17.28 4.66 -13.82
C ALA A 503 18.09 5.57 -14.76
N PRO A 504 17.56 5.87 -15.97
CA PRO A 504 18.11 6.91 -16.82
C PRO A 504 18.24 8.23 -16.03
N PRO A 505 19.27 9.07 -16.27
CA PRO A 505 19.58 10.24 -15.43
C PRO A 505 18.39 11.16 -15.12
N ALA A 506 17.47 11.36 -16.07
CA ALA A 506 16.27 12.18 -15.89
C ALA A 506 15.29 11.63 -14.85
N HIS A 507 15.33 10.33 -14.56
CA HIS A 507 14.39 9.60 -13.71
C HIS A 507 15.00 9.13 -12.39
N GLN A 508 16.27 9.44 -12.14
CA GLN A 508 16.93 9.09 -10.87
C GLN A 508 16.35 9.87 -9.69
N ASN A 509 15.79 11.06 -9.94
CA ASN A 509 15.26 11.97 -8.93
C ASN A 509 13.79 12.31 -9.23
N VAL A 510 12.88 11.48 -8.73
CA VAL A 510 11.43 11.73 -8.80
C VAL A 510 11.00 12.53 -7.58
N ARG A 511 10.27 13.63 -7.78
CA ARG A 511 9.74 14.42 -6.67
C ARG A 511 8.62 13.67 -5.95
N LEU A 512 8.61 13.77 -4.62
CA LEU A 512 7.55 13.22 -3.79
C LEU A 512 6.19 13.81 -4.21
N GLY A 513 6.14 15.13 -4.44
CA GLY A 513 4.95 15.81 -4.91
C GLY A 513 4.41 15.22 -6.22
N ASP A 514 5.28 14.94 -7.20
CA ASP A 514 4.88 14.38 -8.49
C ASP A 514 4.37 12.93 -8.34
N ALA A 515 5.02 12.10 -7.51
CA ALA A 515 4.56 10.73 -7.23
C ALA A 515 3.18 10.70 -6.54
N VAL A 516 2.96 11.59 -5.56
CA VAL A 516 1.66 11.75 -4.89
C VAL A 516 0.61 12.33 -5.86
N ALA A 517 1.00 13.28 -6.72
CA ALA A 517 0.12 13.84 -7.74
C ALA A 517 -0.31 12.78 -8.76
N ALA A 518 0.60 11.93 -9.24
CA ALA A 518 0.25 10.79 -10.09
C ALA A 518 -0.75 9.86 -9.39
N SER A 519 -0.50 9.53 -8.12
CA SER A 519 -1.40 8.68 -7.32
C SER A 519 -2.78 9.29 -7.09
N SER A 520 -2.91 10.63 -7.09
CA SER A 520 -4.16 11.37 -6.91
C SER A 520 -4.73 11.98 -8.20
N CYS A 521 -4.18 11.59 -9.36
CA CYS A 521 -4.53 12.13 -10.67
C CYS A 521 -5.86 11.54 -11.16
N VAL A 522 -6.98 12.10 -10.70
CA VAL A 522 -8.33 11.66 -11.10
C VAL A 522 -8.51 11.86 -12.61
N PRO A 523 -8.80 10.78 -13.39
CA PRO A 523 -8.97 10.87 -14.83
C PRO A 523 -10.05 11.88 -15.24
N GLY A 524 -9.74 12.72 -16.23
CA GLY A 524 -10.64 13.73 -16.77
C GLY A 524 -10.61 15.09 -16.05
N LEU A 525 -10.04 15.14 -14.83
CA LEU A 525 -9.80 16.40 -14.11
C LEU A 525 -8.35 16.87 -14.25
N PHE A 526 -7.41 15.93 -14.17
CA PHE A 526 -5.97 16.16 -14.30
C PHE A 526 -5.38 15.35 -15.45
N GLU A 527 -4.29 15.85 -16.02
CA GLU A 527 -3.56 15.18 -17.11
C GLU A 527 -2.68 14.07 -16.53
N PRO A 528 -2.61 12.87 -17.15
CA PRO A 528 -1.73 11.81 -16.67
C PRO A 528 -0.27 12.28 -16.56
N LEU A 529 0.45 11.89 -15.51
CA LEU A 529 1.87 12.22 -15.35
C LEU A 529 2.69 11.43 -16.38
N PRO A 530 3.41 12.08 -17.31
CA PRO A 530 4.25 11.39 -18.27
C PRO A 530 5.64 11.07 -17.70
N LEU A 531 6.13 9.84 -17.91
CA LEU A 531 7.54 9.46 -17.78
C LEU A 531 8.07 9.07 -19.16
N SER A 532 8.62 10.06 -19.86
CA SER A 532 9.23 9.93 -21.20
C SER A 532 10.63 9.35 -21.10
N GLU A 533 11.09 8.57 -22.09
CA GLU A 533 12.48 8.04 -22.14
C GLU A 533 12.87 7.13 -20.96
N LEU A 534 11.90 6.65 -20.18
CA LEU A 534 12.15 5.66 -19.12
C LEU A 534 12.33 4.25 -19.69
N TYR A 535 11.60 3.93 -20.76
CA TYR A 535 11.71 2.68 -21.51
C TYR A 535 11.85 2.98 -23.01
N PRO A 536 12.55 2.12 -23.78
CA PRO A 536 12.69 2.29 -25.23
C PRO A 536 11.33 2.38 -25.92
N ASP A 537 11.15 3.40 -26.77
CA ASP A 537 9.97 3.63 -27.61
C ASP A 537 8.64 3.69 -26.84
N LYS A 538 8.66 4.11 -25.57
CA LYS A 538 7.46 4.24 -24.72
C LYS A 538 7.47 5.52 -23.90
N ILE A 539 6.28 6.09 -23.75
CA ILE A 539 5.98 7.13 -22.77
C ILE A 539 5.00 6.50 -21.77
N VAL A 540 5.43 6.36 -20.52
CA VAL A 540 4.55 5.86 -19.47
C VAL A 540 3.63 7.01 -19.04
N ARG A 541 2.32 6.78 -18.98
CA ARG A 541 1.34 7.78 -18.55
C ARG A 541 0.60 7.29 -17.31
N LEU A 542 0.86 7.92 -16.18
CA LEU A 542 0.35 7.50 -14.88
C LEU A 542 -0.90 8.30 -14.49
N VAL A 543 -1.91 7.59 -14.00
CA VAL A 543 -3.13 8.14 -13.38
C VAL A 543 -3.30 7.59 -11.97
N ASP A 544 -4.39 8.01 -11.30
CA ASP A 544 -4.74 7.59 -9.95
C ASP A 544 -4.59 6.07 -9.73
N GLY A 545 -3.98 5.70 -8.60
CA GLY A 545 -3.77 4.29 -8.25
C GLY A 545 -5.06 3.51 -8.05
N GLY A 546 -6.15 4.21 -7.69
CA GLY A 546 -7.45 3.63 -7.43
C GLY A 546 -8.15 3.09 -8.68
N VAL A 547 -7.62 3.39 -9.88
CA VAL A 547 -8.10 2.79 -11.14
C VAL A 547 -7.80 1.28 -11.18
N HIS A 548 -6.64 0.86 -10.69
CA HIS A 548 -6.26 -0.55 -10.58
C HIS A 548 -6.49 -1.12 -9.17
N ASP A 549 -5.99 -0.44 -8.14
CA ASP A 549 -6.07 -0.89 -6.74
C ASP A 549 -6.82 0.15 -5.88
N ASN A 550 -8.15 0.05 -5.85
CA ASN A 550 -9.03 1.02 -5.19
C ASN A 550 -8.79 1.10 -3.66
N GLN A 551 -8.39 -0.01 -3.04
CA GLN A 551 -8.23 -0.11 -1.58
C GLN A 551 -6.76 -0.07 -1.13
N GLY A 552 -5.79 -0.07 -2.05
CA GLY A 552 -4.36 -0.05 -1.74
C GLY A 552 -3.86 -1.35 -1.12
N THR A 553 -4.56 -2.47 -1.34
CA THR A 553 -4.29 -3.75 -0.66
C THR A 553 -3.36 -4.65 -1.45
N ALA A 554 -3.26 -4.46 -2.78
CA ALA A 554 -2.45 -5.30 -3.65
C ALA A 554 -0.97 -5.25 -3.26
N ALA A 555 -0.44 -4.05 -2.98
CA ALA A 555 0.93 -3.88 -2.53
C ALA A 555 1.19 -4.56 -1.16
N LEU A 556 0.23 -4.54 -0.24
CA LEU A 556 0.39 -5.18 1.07
C LEU A 556 0.44 -6.71 0.94
N LEU A 557 -0.46 -7.28 0.13
CA LEU A 557 -0.51 -8.72 -0.14
C LEU A 557 0.75 -9.20 -0.87
N GLU A 558 1.23 -8.44 -1.86
CA GLU A 558 2.48 -8.72 -2.58
C GLU A 558 3.67 -8.80 -1.61
N GLN A 559 3.71 -7.91 -0.62
CA GLN A 559 4.80 -7.85 0.36
C GLN A 559 4.63 -8.86 1.49
N GLY A 560 3.62 -9.73 1.44
CA GLY A 560 3.39 -10.79 2.43
C GLY A 560 2.94 -10.25 3.79
N CYS A 561 2.26 -9.10 3.83
CA CYS A 561 1.58 -8.67 5.05
C CYS A 561 0.42 -9.64 5.34
N ASN A 562 0.40 -10.21 6.54
CA ASN A 562 -0.63 -11.13 7.00
C ASN A 562 -1.54 -10.53 8.08
N VAL A 563 -1.24 -9.31 8.53
CA VAL A 563 -2.15 -8.46 9.31
C VAL A 563 -2.38 -7.18 8.54
N LEU A 564 -3.62 -6.92 8.10
CA LEU A 564 -3.96 -5.75 7.30
C LEU A 564 -4.85 -4.78 8.09
N LEU A 565 -4.44 -3.52 8.10
CA LEU A 565 -5.23 -2.40 8.60
C LEU A 565 -5.64 -1.56 7.38
N VAL A 566 -6.92 -1.61 6.99
CA VAL A 566 -7.41 -0.99 5.75
C VAL A 566 -8.40 0.11 6.08
N SER A 567 -8.09 1.33 5.63
CA SER A 567 -8.97 2.49 5.65
C SER A 567 -9.43 2.81 4.24
N ASP A 568 -10.69 2.48 3.92
CA ASP A 568 -11.32 2.76 2.64
C ASP A 568 -12.26 3.97 2.75
N ALA A 569 -11.73 5.14 2.40
CA ALA A 569 -12.51 6.38 2.29
C ALA A 569 -12.81 6.76 0.83
N SER A 570 -12.76 5.78 -0.08
CA SER A 570 -13.01 5.98 -1.49
C SER A 570 -14.49 6.25 -1.79
N GLY A 571 -14.77 6.99 -2.87
CA GLY A 571 -16.14 7.43 -3.21
C GLY A 571 -17.04 6.24 -3.52
N GLN A 572 -18.10 6.06 -2.72
CA GLN A 572 -19.02 4.96 -2.91
C GLN A 572 -20.15 5.32 -3.88
N MET A 573 -20.56 4.36 -4.70
CA MET A 573 -21.63 4.56 -5.66
C MET A 573 -22.98 4.65 -4.94
N ASP A 574 -23.72 5.74 -5.12
CA ASP A 574 -25.09 5.90 -4.63
C ASP A 574 -26.11 5.24 -5.57
N ALA A 575 -27.24 4.81 -5.00
CA ALA A 575 -28.44 4.48 -5.77
C ALA A 575 -28.94 5.74 -6.50
N GLN A 576 -29.51 5.56 -7.69
CA GLN A 576 -30.14 6.62 -8.47
C GLN A 576 -31.52 6.13 -8.89
N ASP A 577 -32.55 6.86 -8.50
CA ASP A 577 -33.94 6.50 -8.82
C ASP A 577 -34.22 6.66 -10.32
N ASP A 578 -33.61 7.66 -10.96
CA ASP A 578 -33.66 7.88 -12.42
C ASP A 578 -32.25 8.14 -12.97
N PRO A 579 -31.50 7.10 -13.39
CA PRO A 579 -30.17 7.27 -13.97
C PRO A 579 -30.25 7.88 -15.38
N SER A 580 -29.23 8.64 -15.76
CA SER A 580 -29.18 9.31 -17.07
C SER A 580 -29.29 8.33 -18.24
N LYS A 581 -30.13 8.65 -19.22
CA LYS A 581 -30.27 7.94 -20.51
C LYS A 581 -29.37 8.50 -21.62
N GLY A 582 -28.58 9.53 -21.30
CA GLY A 582 -27.77 10.26 -22.29
C GLY A 582 -26.45 9.56 -22.62
N VAL A 583 -25.94 9.81 -23.84
CA VAL A 583 -24.67 9.24 -24.36
C VAL A 583 -23.43 9.57 -23.52
N LEU A 584 -23.49 10.62 -22.70
CA LEU A 584 -22.42 10.97 -21.75
C LEU A 584 -22.67 10.43 -20.34
N GLY A 585 -23.93 10.35 -19.91
CA GLY A 585 -24.28 9.92 -18.55
C GLY A 585 -24.13 8.42 -18.35
N VAL A 586 -24.51 7.62 -19.35
CA VAL A 586 -24.44 6.15 -19.29
C VAL A 586 -22.99 5.65 -19.11
N PRO A 587 -21.99 6.08 -19.90
CA PRO A 587 -20.60 5.65 -19.69
C PRO A 587 -20.04 6.01 -18.30
N LEU A 588 -20.38 7.19 -17.77
CA LEU A 588 -19.95 7.61 -16.43
C LEU A 588 -20.59 6.73 -15.35
N ARG A 589 -21.89 6.44 -15.46
CA ARG A 589 -22.59 5.53 -14.52
C ARG A 589 -22.04 4.11 -14.60
N ALA A 590 -21.75 3.61 -15.81
CA ALA A 590 -21.14 2.30 -16.02
C ALA A 590 -19.75 2.22 -15.38
N ASN A 591 -18.92 3.27 -15.54
CA ASN A 591 -17.62 3.33 -14.87
C ASN A 591 -17.75 3.29 -13.34
N SER A 592 -18.72 4.01 -12.75
CA SER A 592 -18.99 3.93 -11.31
C SER A 592 -19.40 2.53 -10.85
N ILE A 593 -20.19 1.81 -11.66
CA ILE A 593 -20.57 0.40 -11.39
C ILE A 593 -19.35 -0.51 -11.41
N LEU A 594 -18.48 -0.37 -12.43
CA LEU A 594 -17.25 -1.16 -12.53
C LEU A 594 -16.33 -0.90 -11.33
N GLN A 595 -16.16 0.35 -10.92
CA GLN A 595 -15.37 0.73 -9.75
C GLN A 595 -15.96 0.21 -8.44
N ALA A 596 -17.29 0.22 -8.28
CA ALA A 596 -17.96 -0.39 -7.13
C ALA A 596 -17.73 -1.91 -7.09
N ARG A 597 -17.87 -2.59 -8.23
CA ARG A 597 -17.62 -4.04 -8.33
C ARG A 597 -16.18 -4.40 -8.00
N ILE A 598 -15.20 -3.62 -8.47
CA ILE A 598 -13.77 -3.83 -8.15
C ILE A 598 -13.55 -3.79 -6.64
N ARG A 599 -14.03 -2.73 -5.99
CA ARG A 599 -13.92 -2.56 -4.53
C ARG A 599 -14.57 -3.72 -3.76
N GLU A 600 -15.78 -4.11 -4.14
CA GLU A 600 -16.46 -5.26 -3.51
C GLU A 600 -15.67 -6.55 -3.70
N SER A 601 -15.11 -6.77 -4.89
CA SER A 601 -14.29 -7.94 -5.18
C SER A 601 -13.01 -7.97 -4.34
N GLN A 602 -12.33 -6.82 -4.20
CA GLN A 602 -11.15 -6.69 -3.35
C GLN A 602 -11.47 -6.97 -1.87
N PHE A 603 -12.58 -6.44 -1.35
CA PHE A 603 -13.02 -6.74 0.01
C PHE A 603 -13.36 -8.23 0.19
N ARG A 604 -14.08 -8.85 -0.76
CA ARG A 604 -14.39 -10.28 -0.72
C ARG A 604 -13.14 -11.15 -0.75
N GLU A 605 -12.10 -10.73 -1.48
CA GLU A 605 -10.81 -11.42 -1.48
C GLU A 605 -10.16 -11.37 -0.09
N LEU A 606 -10.11 -10.20 0.55
CA LEU A 606 -9.56 -10.07 1.91
C LEU A 606 -10.34 -10.89 2.94
N ASP A 607 -11.67 -10.86 2.86
CA ASP A 607 -12.55 -11.66 3.72
C ASP A 607 -12.33 -13.17 3.51
N ALA A 608 -12.21 -13.62 2.25
CA ALA A 608 -11.90 -15.01 1.92
C ALA A 608 -10.52 -15.42 2.46
N ARG A 609 -9.50 -14.56 2.32
CA ARG A 609 -8.16 -14.81 2.86
C ARG A 609 -8.18 -14.90 4.40
N LYS A 610 -8.93 -14.03 5.07
CA LYS A 610 -9.14 -14.11 6.53
C LYS A 610 -9.82 -15.42 6.93
N ARG A 611 -10.94 -15.78 6.29
CA ARG A 611 -11.66 -17.04 6.57
C ARG A 611 -10.84 -18.28 6.29
N SER A 612 -9.95 -18.22 5.30
CA SER A 612 -9.03 -19.31 5.01
C SER A 612 -7.85 -19.38 5.98
N GLY A 613 -7.54 -18.33 6.75
CA GLY A 613 -6.35 -18.28 7.62
C GLY A 613 -5.07 -17.74 6.95
N LEU A 614 -5.13 -17.32 5.67
CA LEU A 614 -4.04 -16.61 5.00
C LEU A 614 -3.76 -15.24 5.63
N LEU A 615 -4.80 -14.59 6.17
CA LEU A 615 -4.66 -13.40 7.00
C LEU A 615 -4.87 -13.76 8.47
N GLN A 616 -3.87 -13.46 9.29
CA GLN A 616 -3.94 -13.57 10.75
C GLN A 616 -4.84 -12.48 11.35
N GLY A 617 -4.89 -11.30 10.71
CA GLY A 617 -5.68 -10.18 11.20
C GLY A 617 -6.17 -9.27 10.07
N LEU A 618 -7.39 -8.76 10.21
CA LEU A 618 -7.97 -7.78 9.29
C LEU A 618 -8.83 -6.78 10.06
N LEU A 619 -8.39 -5.53 10.05
CA LEU A 619 -9.22 -4.36 10.34
C LEU A 619 -9.58 -3.71 9.00
N PHE A 620 -10.88 -3.56 8.73
CA PHE A 620 -11.36 -2.90 7.54
C PHE A 620 -12.46 -1.90 7.92
N ILE A 621 -12.24 -0.62 7.65
CA ILE A 621 -13.24 0.44 7.88
C ILE A 621 -13.55 1.19 6.60
N HIS A 622 -14.79 1.66 6.45
CA HIS A 622 -15.19 2.47 5.31
C HIS A 622 -16.31 3.47 5.63
N LEU A 623 -16.44 4.51 4.80
CA LEU A 623 -17.37 5.64 5.04
C LEU A 623 -18.87 5.26 5.11
N ARG A 624 -19.28 4.10 4.60
CA ARG A 624 -20.66 3.61 4.71
C ARG A 624 -20.85 2.50 5.76
N GLN A 625 -19.85 2.26 6.60
CA GLN A 625 -19.91 1.19 7.59
C GLN A 625 -21.11 1.38 8.52
N GLY A 626 -21.93 0.34 8.68
CA GLY A 626 -23.17 0.37 9.48
C GLY A 626 -24.39 0.99 8.76
N LEU A 627 -24.24 1.51 7.54
CA LEU A 627 -25.39 1.92 6.71
C LEU A 627 -25.93 0.69 5.97
N GLU A 628 -27.06 0.18 6.41
CA GLU A 628 -27.73 -0.98 5.81
C GLU A 628 -28.51 -0.58 4.55
N SER A 629 -28.56 -1.49 3.57
CA SER A 629 -29.41 -1.34 2.38
C SER A 629 -30.79 -1.93 2.68
N GLN A 630 -31.84 -1.16 2.40
CA GLN A 630 -33.20 -1.68 2.41
C GLN A 630 -33.56 -2.22 1.02
N PRO A 631 -34.21 -3.39 0.92
CA PRO A 631 -34.80 -3.82 -0.34
C PRO A 631 -35.91 -2.85 -0.76
N VAL A 632 -36.11 -2.70 -2.07
CA VAL A 632 -37.20 -1.90 -2.63
C VAL A 632 -38.10 -2.84 -3.42
N ASP A 633 -39.34 -2.97 -2.98
CA ASP A 633 -40.33 -3.82 -3.65
C ASP A 633 -40.84 -3.18 -4.94
N TRP A 634 -41.15 -4.01 -5.94
CA TRP A 634 -41.75 -3.52 -7.19
C TRP A 634 -43.23 -3.19 -6.99
N LEU A 635 -43.79 -2.41 -7.91
CA LEU A 635 -45.21 -2.05 -7.89
C LEU A 635 -46.08 -3.32 -7.98
N GLY A 636 -46.94 -3.54 -6.98
CA GLY A 636 -47.80 -4.73 -6.90
C GLY A 636 -47.10 -5.99 -6.40
N CYS A 637 -46.03 -5.86 -5.61
CA CYS A 637 -45.37 -6.98 -4.94
C CYS A 637 -46.36 -7.74 -4.03
N ASN A 638 -46.46 -9.06 -4.22
CA ASN A 638 -47.37 -9.93 -3.44
C ASN A 638 -46.67 -10.56 -2.24
N ASP A 639 -45.35 -10.40 -2.16
CA ASP A 639 -44.43 -10.94 -1.17
C ASP A 639 -43.46 -9.83 -0.71
N PRO A 640 -43.97 -8.79 -0.01
CA PRO A 640 -43.18 -7.62 0.34
C PRO A 640 -42.01 -8.00 1.25
N SER A 641 -40.89 -7.32 1.04
CA SER A 641 -39.66 -7.55 1.80
C SER A 641 -39.81 -7.08 3.26
N GLU A 642 -39.23 -7.82 4.21
CA GLU A 642 -39.18 -7.37 5.60
C GLU A 642 -38.31 -6.12 5.74
N SER A 643 -38.87 -5.04 6.30
CA SER A 643 -38.11 -3.84 6.62
C SER A 643 -37.27 -4.07 7.88
N THR A 644 -35.97 -3.81 7.82
CA THR A 644 -35.16 -3.78 9.04
C THR A 644 -35.39 -2.46 9.78
N PRO A 645 -35.60 -2.47 11.12
CA PRO A 645 -35.83 -1.23 11.87
C PRO A 645 -34.60 -0.31 11.80
N ASP A 646 -34.77 0.87 11.21
CA ASP A 646 -33.69 1.86 11.12
C ASP A 646 -33.44 2.47 12.51
N THR A 647 -32.35 2.06 13.17
CA THR A 647 -31.90 2.74 14.39
C THR A 647 -31.34 4.12 14.04
N PRO A 648 -31.78 5.21 14.71
CA PRO A 648 -31.27 6.55 14.42
C PRO A 648 -29.76 6.70 14.64
N ALA A 649 -29.21 6.03 15.65
CA ALA A 649 -27.78 6.01 15.95
C ALA A 649 -27.13 4.69 15.50
N LEU A 650 -25.93 4.80 14.94
CA LEU A 650 -25.12 3.66 14.53
C LEU A 650 -24.41 3.04 15.74
N PRO A 651 -23.93 1.78 15.65
CA PRO A 651 -23.30 1.07 16.77
C PRO A 651 -22.10 1.79 17.41
N TYR A 652 -21.47 2.72 16.68
CA TYR A 652 -20.34 3.54 17.12
C TYR A 652 -20.74 4.97 17.51
N GLY A 653 -22.02 5.20 17.82
CA GLY A 653 -22.55 6.41 18.45
C GLY A 653 -22.94 7.56 17.51
N ILE A 654 -22.52 7.54 16.25
CA ILE A 654 -22.82 8.60 15.27
C ILE A 654 -24.24 8.44 14.71
N GLN A 655 -24.96 9.55 14.54
CA GLN A 655 -26.28 9.53 13.92
C GLN A 655 -26.22 9.05 12.46
N ARG A 656 -27.14 8.17 12.07
CA ARG A 656 -27.22 7.56 10.74
C ARG A 656 -27.28 8.61 9.63
N GLU A 657 -28.07 9.66 9.81
CA GLU A 657 -28.17 10.76 8.83
C GLU A 657 -26.89 11.58 8.72
N VAL A 658 -26.16 11.77 9.82
CA VAL A 658 -24.83 12.42 9.79
C VAL A 658 -23.86 11.57 8.99
N GLN A 659 -23.81 10.26 9.26
CA GLN A 659 -22.93 9.34 8.54
C GLN A 659 -23.27 9.24 7.05
N LYS A 660 -24.56 9.20 6.68
CA LYS A 660 -25.01 9.26 5.27
C LYS A 660 -24.44 10.50 4.58
N LYS A 661 -24.47 11.67 5.23
CA LYS A 661 -23.90 12.91 4.66
C LYS A 661 -22.38 12.88 4.61
N LEU A 662 -21.70 12.32 5.61
CA LEU A 662 -20.25 12.13 5.59
C LEU A 662 -19.80 11.24 4.43
N ALA A 663 -20.54 10.17 4.13
CA ALA A 663 -20.26 9.27 3.03
C ALA A 663 -20.34 9.94 1.65
N THR A 664 -21.19 10.97 1.51
CA THR A 664 -21.37 11.72 0.26
C THR A 664 -20.59 13.03 0.20
N VAL A 665 -19.76 13.34 1.21
CA VAL A 665 -18.87 14.51 1.15
C VAL A 665 -18.05 14.46 -0.14
N ARG A 666 -17.85 15.60 -0.77
CA ARG A 666 -17.16 15.70 -2.07
C ARG A 666 -15.76 15.08 -2.03
N THR A 667 -15.40 14.47 -3.14
CA THR A 667 -14.02 14.03 -3.42
C THR A 667 -13.32 15.16 -4.16
N ASP A 668 -12.60 16.01 -3.44
CA ASP A 668 -11.97 17.23 -3.99
C ASP A 668 -10.67 17.57 -3.22
N LEU A 669 -9.87 18.46 -3.81
CA LEU A 669 -8.63 19.05 -3.27
C LEU A 669 -8.83 20.52 -2.87
N ASP A 670 -10.07 20.90 -2.55
CA ASP A 670 -10.44 22.23 -2.07
C ASP A 670 -10.39 22.33 -0.54
N SER A 671 -10.75 23.48 0.02
CA SER A 671 -10.75 23.68 1.46
C SER A 671 -11.82 22.85 2.18
N PHE A 672 -11.51 22.39 3.38
CA PHE A 672 -12.45 21.75 4.32
C PHE A 672 -12.53 22.59 5.59
N SER A 673 -13.74 22.88 6.05
CA SER A 673 -13.93 23.55 7.35
C SER A 673 -13.67 22.61 8.52
N ASP A 674 -13.42 23.15 9.72
CA ASP A 674 -13.23 22.36 10.94
C ASP A 674 -14.38 21.35 11.14
N ALA A 675 -15.62 21.77 10.91
CA ALA A 675 -16.80 20.92 11.04
C ALA A 675 -16.78 19.73 10.08
N GLU A 676 -16.40 19.93 8.82
CA GLU A 676 -16.28 18.83 7.85
C GLU A 676 -15.10 17.91 8.20
N ALA A 677 -13.95 18.50 8.49
CA ALA A 677 -12.71 17.78 8.79
C ALA A 677 -12.82 16.94 10.06
N TYR A 678 -13.25 17.56 11.16
CA TYR A 678 -13.36 16.90 12.46
C TYR A 678 -14.50 15.90 12.51
N ALA A 679 -15.58 16.08 11.74
CA ALA A 679 -16.61 15.07 11.61
C ALA A 679 -16.11 13.81 10.89
N LEU A 680 -15.31 13.96 9.82
CA LEU A 680 -14.66 12.83 9.14
C LEU A 680 -13.66 12.11 10.06
N MET A 681 -12.82 12.85 10.77
CA MET A 681 -11.86 12.27 11.73
C MET A 681 -12.57 11.54 12.87
N THR A 682 -13.59 12.17 13.48
CA THR A 682 -14.36 11.55 14.57
C THR A 682 -15.05 10.27 14.10
N SER A 683 -15.62 10.27 12.89
CA SER A 683 -16.24 9.09 12.29
C SER A 683 -15.27 7.92 12.15
N ALA A 684 -14.10 8.15 11.55
CA ALA A 684 -13.09 7.09 11.42
C ALA A 684 -12.56 6.62 12.77
N TYR A 685 -12.35 7.52 13.72
CA TYR A 685 -11.86 7.20 15.06
C TYR A 685 -12.83 6.24 15.78
N ARG A 686 -14.13 6.57 15.79
CA ARG A 686 -15.17 5.73 16.42
C ARG A 686 -15.43 4.43 15.66
N MET A 687 -15.38 4.44 14.32
CA MET A 687 -15.43 3.21 13.53
C MET A 687 -14.27 2.27 13.84
N THR A 688 -13.06 2.81 13.99
CA THR A 688 -11.86 2.03 14.32
C THR A 688 -11.98 1.42 15.73
N GLU A 689 -12.43 2.21 16.69
CA GLU A 689 -12.70 1.75 18.06
C GLU A 689 -13.71 0.61 18.08
N TYR A 690 -14.84 0.80 17.43
CA TYR A 690 -15.90 -0.19 17.35
C TYR A 690 -15.44 -1.47 16.64
N ALA A 691 -14.70 -1.33 15.54
CA ALA A 691 -14.21 -2.46 14.78
C ALA A 691 -13.20 -3.29 15.58
N LEU A 692 -12.29 -2.68 16.34
CA LEU A 692 -11.30 -3.40 17.14
C LEU A 692 -11.87 -4.03 18.41
N ASN A 693 -12.98 -3.50 18.94
CA ASN A 693 -13.71 -4.10 20.05
C ASN A 693 -14.61 -5.27 19.61
N ASN A 694 -14.78 -5.48 18.30
CA ASN A 694 -15.60 -6.57 17.78
C ASN A 694 -14.81 -7.89 17.79
N PRO A 695 -15.28 -8.97 18.46
CA PRO A 695 -14.60 -10.26 18.53
C PRO A 695 -14.38 -10.93 17.17
N VAL A 696 -15.11 -10.53 16.12
CA VAL A 696 -14.94 -11.04 14.75
C VAL A 696 -13.75 -10.37 14.05
N ASN A 697 -13.34 -9.19 14.49
CA ASN A 697 -12.26 -8.38 13.92
C ASN A 697 -11.00 -8.45 14.79
N THR A 698 -10.52 -9.66 15.04
CA THR A 698 -9.25 -9.85 15.74
C THR A 698 -8.08 -9.55 14.82
N LEU A 699 -7.05 -8.90 15.38
CA LEU A 699 -5.75 -8.73 14.72
C LEU A 699 -4.85 -9.97 14.87
N GLY A 700 -5.33 -11.00 15.57
CA GLY A 700 -4.56 -12.20 15.91
C GLY A 700 -3.49 -11.97 17.00
N PHE A 701 -3.52 -10.82 17.68
CA PHE A 701 -2.68 -10.51 18.84
C PHE A 701 -3.38 -9.49 19.75
N ALA A 702 -2.97 -9.46 21.04
CA ALA A 702 -3.53 -8.53 22.02
C ALA A 702 -3.08 -7.09 21.75
N THR A 703 -4.04 -6.15 21.80
CA THR A 703 -3.78 -4.71 21.80
C THR A 703 -3.52 -4.23 23.22
N LYS A 704 -2.75 -3.15 23.36
CA LYS A 704 -2.60 -2.47 24.66
C LYS A 704 -3.89 -1.75 25.02
N GLU A 705 -4.16 -1.58 26.31
CA GLU A 705 -5.26 -0.74 26.77
C GLU A 705 -5.12 0.68 26.19
N ALA A 706 -6.19 1.15 25.56
CA ALA A 706 -6.23 2.47 24.94
C ALA A 706 -6.13 3.54 26.02
N SER A 707 -5.11 4.40 25.94
CA SER A 707 -5.10 5.66 26.68
C SER A 707 -5.87 6.70 25.88
N THR A 708 -7.17 6.86 26.14
CA THR A 708 -8.02 7.85 25.45
C THR A 708 -7.38 9.23 25.51
N GLN A 709 -7.08 9.80 24.35
CA GLN A 709 -6.49 11.13 24.24
C GLN A 709 -7.56 12.19 23.99
N ALA A 710 -7.28 13.42 24.46
CA ALA A 710 -8.05 14.59 24.08
C ALA A 710 -7.61 15.08 22.69
N TRP A 711 -8.16 14.46 21.64
CA TRP A 711 -8.02 14.91 20.25
C TRP A 711 -8.91 16.12 19.99
N THR A 712 -8.42 17.12 19.26
CA THR A 712 -9.20 18.34 18.98
C THR A 712 -10.43 18.02 18.13
N PHE A 713 -10.32 17.10 17.18
CA PHE A 713 -11.47 16.69 16.38
C PHE A 713 -12.63 16.09 17.20
N LEU A 714 -12.39 15.51 18.39
CA LEU A 714 -13.46 14.96 19.22
C LEU A 714 -14.36 16.03 19.84
N GLU A 715 -13.98 17.31 19.80
CA GLU A 715 -14.82 18.40 20.32
C GLU A 715 -16.17 18.55 19.57
N ILE A 716 -16.22 18.11 18.31
CA ILE A 716 -17.43 18.11 17.48
C ILE A 716 -18.34 16.90 17.75
N GLU A 717 -17.84 15.87 18.43
CA GLU A 717 -18.55 14.60 18.62
C GLU A 717 -19.97 14.76 19.18
N PRO A 718 -20.23 15.60 20.21
CA PRO A 718 -21.58 15.79 20.72
C PRO A 718 -22.55 16.28 19.63
N GLU A 719 -22.10 17.05 18.64
CA GLU A 719 -22.95 17.48 17.52
C GLU A 719 -23.29 16.31 16.58
N LEU A 720 -22.38 15.35 16.41
CA LEU A 720 -22.58 14.15 15.58
C LEU A 720 -23.54 13.14 16.23
N GLN A 721 -23.65 13.17 17.56
CA GLN A 721 -24.51 12.29 18.35
C GLN A 721 -25.91 12.88 18.60
N LYS A 722 -26.11 14.19 18.40
CA LYS A 722 -27.40 14.86 18.62
C LYS A 722 -28.49 14.31 17.69
N PRO A 723 -29.62 13.80 18.23
CA PRO A 723 -30.72 13.36 17.40
C PRO A 723 -31.41 14.54 16.69
N GLY A 724 -32.06 14.24 15.57
CA GLY A 724 -32.85 15.20 14.80
C GLY A 724 -32.25 15.54 13.44
N ASN A 725 -33.12 15.91 12.50
CA ASN A 725 -32.73 16.07 11.10
C ASN A 725 -32.22 17.47 10.75
N ASP A 726 -32.29 18.45 11.66
CA ASP A 726 -31.91 19.85 11.41
C ASP A 726 -30.94 20.41 12.46
N THR A 727 -29.89 19.66 12.77
CA THR A 727 -28.79 20.10 13.63
C THR A 727 -27.83 21.06 12.88
N PRO A 728 -27.07 21.92 13.58
CA PRO A 728 -26.07 22.79 12.96
C PRO A 728 -25.06 22.02 12.10
N ILE A 729 -24.62 20.83 12.54
CA ILE A 729 -23.67 20.01 11.78
C ILE A 729 -24.30 19.45 10.51
N LEU A 730 -25.56 19.00 10.56
CA LEU A 730 -26.26 18.54 9.36
C LEU A 730 -26.45 19.67 8.34
N ARG A 731 -26.67 20.92 8.78
CA ARG A 731 -26.74 22.06 7.86
C ARG A 731 -25.42 22.29 7.12
N GLN A 732 -24.28 22.13 7.78
CA GLN A 732 -22.96 22.17 7.14
C GLN A 732 -22.77 20.99 6.17
N LEU A 733 -23.04 19.77 6.62
CA LEU A 733 -22.82 18.56 5.82
C LEU A 733 -23.77 18.44 4.61
N ARG A 734 -24.95 19.06 4.65
CA ARG A 734 -25.91 19.09 3.52
C ARG A 734 -25.36 19.76 2.26
N VAL A 735 -24.35 20.60 2.37
CA VAL A 735 -23.70 21.26 1.22
C VAL A 735 -22.31 20.68 0.93
N ALA A 736 -21.82 19.75 1.75
CA ALA A 736 -20.46 19.23 1.68
C ALA A 736 -20.21 18.34 0.45
N ASP A 737 -21.27 17.80 -0.17
CA ASP A 737 -21.26 17.07 -1.44
C ASP A 737 -21.08 18.00 -2.66
N ARG A 738 -21.25 19.32 -2.50
CA ARG A 738 -21.19 20.30 -3.59
C ARG A 738 -19.77 20.80 -3.84
N LEU A 739 -19.36 20.83 -5.11
CA LEU A 739 -18.05 21.34 -5.55
C LEU A 739 -17.95 22.88 -5.59
N PHE A 740 -19.08 23.58 -5.72
CA PHE A 740 -19.14 25.03 -5.89
C PHE A 740 -20.26 25.65 -5.03
N PHE A 741 -20.16 26.96 -4.79
CA PHE A 741 -21.19 27.78 -4.14
C PHE A 741 -21.61 27.39 -2.71
N ARG A 742 -20.85 26.55 -2.00
CA ARG A 742 -21.19 26.09 -0.63
C ARG A 742 -21.53 27.24 0.32
N VAL A 743 -20.67 28.26 0.40
CA VAL A 743 -20.90 29.44 1.27
C VAL A 743 -22.15 30.24 0.89
N TRP A 744 -22.54 30.22 -0.38
CA TRP A 744 -23.77 30.88 -0.85
C TRP A 744 -25.03 30.11 -0.44
N LEU A 745 -24.93 28.80 -0.32
CA LEU A 745 -26.00 27.94 0.18
C LEU A 745 -26.14 27.99 1.70
N LEU A 746 -25.03 28.21 2.41
CA LEU A 746 -24.99 28.33 3.88
C LEU A 746 -25.40 29.72 4.39
N SER A 747 -24.94 30.79 3.72
CA SER A 747 -25.19 32.17 4.15
C SER A 747 -26.52 32.69 3.60
N LYS A 748 -27.45 33.03 4.50
CA LYS A 748 -28.71 33.69 4.13
C LYS A 748 -28.47 34.98 3.34
N THR A 749 -27.50 35.79 3.75
CA THR A 749 -27.17 37.06 3.10
C THR A 749 -26.67 36.85 1.67
N LEU A 750 -25.72 35.93 1.47
CA LEU A 750 -25.21 35.64 0.12
C LEU A 750 -26.29 35.01 -0.75
N LYS A 751 -27.16 34.18 -0.19
CA LYS A 751 -28.30 33.61 -0.91
C LYS A 751 -29.24 34.70 -1.44
N THR A 752 -29.57 35.70 -0.62
CA THR A 752 -30.38 36.86 -1.04
C THR A 752 -29.67 37.70 -2.10
N ILE A 753 -28.37 37.97 -1.94
CA ILE A 753 -27.57 38.66 -2.96
C ILE A 753 -27.57 37.87 -4.28
N GLY A 754 -27.39 36.56 -4.21
CA GLY A 754 -27.41 35.67 -5.37
C GLY A 754 -28.75 35.71 -6.11
N TYR A 755 -29.87 35.72 -5.40
CA TYR A 755 -31.19 35.91 -6.01
C TYR A 755 -31.35 37.29 -6.65
N GLY A 756 -30.83 38.34 -6.03
CA GLY A 756 -30.80 39.68 -6.62
C GLY A 756 -29.99 39.74 -7.92
N ILE A 757 -28.79 39.12 -7.94
CA ILE A 757 -27.95 39.02 -9.14
C ILE A 757 -28.67 38.21 -10.24
N ALA A 758 -29.28 37.07 -9.89
CA ALA A 758 -30.01 36.26 -10.85
C ALA A 758 -31.20 37.02 -11.44
N ALA A 759 -31.95 37.75 -10.63
CA ALA A 759 -33.05 38.60 -11.08
C ALA A 759 -32.54 39.74 -12.00
N ALA A 760 -31.41 40.36 -11.68
CA ALA A 760 -30.79 41.39 -12.51
C ALA A 760 -30.30 40.82 -13.86
N ILE A 761 -29.72 39.62 -13.87
CA ILE A 761 -29.30 38.93 -15.10
C ILE A 761 -30.52 38.57 -15.95
N LEU A 762 -31.57 38.03 -15.34
CA LEU A 762 -32.82 37.72 -16.06
C LEU A 762 -33.47 38.98 -16.62
N TRP A 763 -33.48 40.08 -15.86
CA TRP A 763 -33.96 41.38 -16.33
C TRP A 763 -33.10 41.89 -17.49
N LEU A 764 -31.77 41.79 -17.41
CA LEU A 764 -30.87 42.20 -18.47
C LEU A 764 -31.06 41.34 -19.73
N LEU A 765 -31.19 40.02 -19.59
CA LEU A 765 -31.45 39.11 -20.71
C LEU A 765 -32.82 39.41 -21.35
N ALA A 766 -33.84 39.66 -20.54
CA ALA A 766 -35.16 40.07 -21.02
C ALA A 766 -35.08 41.42 -21.74
N TYR A 767 -34.41 42.42 -21.15
CA TYR A 767 -34.18 43.73 -21.78
C TYR A 767 -33.43 43.60 -23.10
N LEU A 768 -32.32 42.85 -23.13
CA LEU A 768 -31.55 42.59 -24.34
C LEU A 768 -32.38 41.84 -25.39
N SER A 769 -33.24 40.90 -24.99
CA SER A 769 -34.13 40.17 -25.91
C SER A 769 -35.24 41.05 -26.49
N VAL A 770 -35.72 42.04 -25.73
CA VAL A 770 -36.67 43.05 -26.21
C VAL A 770 -35.96 44.03 -27.15
N GLN A 771 -34.76 44.49 -26.78
CA GLN A 771 -33.93 45.34 -27.63
C GLN A 771 -33.46 44.63 -28.90
N TRP A 772 -33.28 43.30 -28.86
CA TRP A 772 -32.98 42.46 -30.01
C TRP A 772 -34.05 42.57 -31.10
N TRP A 773 -35.30 42.81 -30.71
CA TRP A 773 -36.42 42.97 -31.63
C TRP A 773 -36.64 44.43 -32.08
N SER A 774 -36.07 45.42 -31.39
CA SER A 774 -36.29 46.85 -31.65
C SER A 774 -35.09 47.60 -32.24
N VAL A 775 -33.97 46.93 -32.52
CA VAL A 775 -32.78 47.57 -33.13
C VAL A 775 -32.66 47.19 -34.61
N PRO A 776 -32.79 48.14 -35.57
CA PRO A 776 -32.35 47.92 -36.93
C PRO A 776 -30.82 47.76 -36.89
N LEU A 777 -30.32 46.61 -37.34
CA LEU A 777 -28.89 46.28 -37.38
C LEU A 777 -28.10 47.36 -38.13
N SER A 778 -27.50 48.29 -37.38
CA SER A 778 -26.34 49.02 -37.89
C SER A 778 -25.14 48.07 -37.90
N THR A 779 -24.43 48.06 -39.01
CA THR A 779 -23.47 47.03 -39.43
C THR A 779 -22.35 46.78 -38.41
N THR A 780 -21.99 47.75 -37.58
CA THR A 780 -20.86 47.66 -36.64
C THR A 780 -21.15 46.87 -35.36
N TRP A 781 -22.31 47.06 -34.74
CA TRP A 781 -22.69 46.30 -33.53
C TRP A 781 -23.23 44.91 -33.85
N GLY A 782 -23.86 44.78 -35.03
CA GLY A 782 -24.30 43.51 -35.58
C GLY A 782 -23.16 42.52 -35.70
N HIS A 783 -21.99 42.92 -36.23
CA HIS A 783 -20.82 42.05 -36.39
C HIS A 783 -20.13 41.69 -35.07
N LEU A 784 -20.13 42.57 -34.07
CA LEU A 784 -19.56 42.27 -32.74
C LEU A 784 -20.43 41.27 -31.97
N LEU A 785 -21.76 41.40 -32.04
CA LEU A 785 -22.70 40.52 -31.34
C LEU A 785 -23.01 39.23 -32.10
N THR A 786 -23.06 39.24 -33.44
CA THR A 786 -23.00 37.98 -34.21
C THR A 786 -21.65 37.31 -34.05
N GLY A 787 -20.55 38.05 -33.89
CA GLY A 787 -19.25 37.49 -33.50
C GLY A 787 -19.34 36.78 -32.14
N LEU A 788 -19.90 37.41 -31.12
CA LEU A 788 -20.04 36.82 -29.78
C LEU A 788 -21.05 35.65 -29.77
N PHE A 789 -22.16 35.76 -30.48
CA PHE A 789 -23.17 34.72 -30.63
C PHE A 789 -22.65 33.54 -31.46
N LEU A 790 -21.90 33.76 -32.54
CA LEU A 790 -21.22 32.71 -33.32
C LEU A 790 -20.03 32.12 -32.55
N ILE A 791 -19.41 32.85 -31.62
CA ILE A 791 -18.43 32.29 -30.68
C ILE A 791 -19.15 31.39 -29.68
N VAL A 792 -20.27 31.81 -29.09
CA VAL A 792 -21.04 30.99 -28.14
C VAL A 792 -21.68 29.77 -28.84
N LEU A 793 -22.26 29.95 -30.02
CA LEU A 793 -22.83 28.90 -30.86
C LEU A 793 -21.73 27.98 -31.45
N GLY A 794 -20.58 28.56 -31.81
CA GLY A 794 -19.36 27.87 -32.23
C GLY A 794 -18.62 27.17 -31.09
N THR A 795 -18.89 27.50 -29.83
CA THR A 795 -18.39 26.72 -28.68
C THR A 795 -19.31 25.56 -28.30
N THR A 796 -20.56 25.57 -28.76
CA THR A 796 -21.59 24.60 -28.33
C THR A 796 -21.98 23.57 -29.40
N LEU A 797 -21.79 23.84 -30.70
CA LEU A 797 -22.26 22.96 -31.81
C LEU A 797 -21.19 22.50 -32.83
N TRP A 798 -19.90 22.67 -32.54
CA TRP A 798 -18.87 22.85 -33.58
C TRP A 798 -18.00 21.63 -33.94
N LYS A 799 -18.36 20.42 -33.51
CA LYS A 799 -17.57 19.21 -33.83
C LYS A 799 -17.57 18.76 -35.30
N PRO A 800 -18.58 19.01 -36.17
CA PRO A 800 -18.53 18.49 -37.53
C PRO A 800 -17.91 19.41 -38.60
N VAL A 801 -17.72 20.72 -38.35
CA VAL A 801 -17.49 21.71 -39.43
C VAL A 801 -16.02 22.14 -39.62
N LEU A 802 -15.11 21.84 -38.69
CA LEU A 802 -13.68 22.20 -38.81
C LEU A 802 -12.80 21.09 -39.39
N GLN A 803 -13.15 20.56 -40.54
CA GLN A 803 -12.21 19.74 -41.32
C GLN A 803 -11.40 20.55 -42.34
N VAL A 804 -11.52 21.88 -42.39
CA VAL A 804 -10.79 22.70 -43.36
C VAL A 804 -10.23 23.96 -42.68
N PHE A 805 -8.90 24.13 -42.73
CA PHE A 805 -8.03 25.21 -42.21
C PHE A 805 -7.37 25.01 -40.83
N GLN A 806 -6.12 24.53 -40.85
CA GLN A 806 -5.33 24.04 -39.71
C GLN A 806 -4.42 25.06 -38.98
N TYR A 807 -4.41 26.37 -39.29
CA TYR A 807 -3.47 27.31 -38.62
C TYR A 807 -4.10 28.42 -37.76
N ARG A 808 -5.41 28.69 -37.88
CA ARG A 808 -6.09 29.72 -37.05
C ARG A 808 -6.66 29.19 -35.73
N LYS A 809 -6.86 27.87 -35.64
CA LYS A 809 -7.40 27.19 -34.46
C LYS A 809 -6.47 27.31 -33.25
N THR A 810 -5.15 27.20 -33.48
CA THR A 810 -4.12 27.29 -32.43
C THR A 810 -4.03 28.68 -31.82
N ILE A 811 -4.11 29.76 -32.60
CA ILE A 811 -4.02 31.14 -32.08
C ILE A 811 -5.28 31.52 -31.29
N GLN A 812 -6.47 31.10 -31.75
CA GLN A 812 -7.72 31.32 -31.02
C GLN A 812 -7.79 30.51 -29.73
N GLU A 813 -7.37 29.25 -29.72
CA GLU A 813 -7.26 28.43 -28.51
C GLU A 813 -6.25 29.03 -27.52
N VAL A 814 -5.13 29.59 -28.02
CA VAL A 814 -4.14 30.31 -27.21
C VAL A 814 -4.69 31.62 -26.64
N LEU A 815 -5.41 32.43 -27.42
CA LEU A 815 -6.00 33.69 -26.95
C LEU A 815 -7.17 33.48 -25.97
N ILE A 816 -8.03 32.49 -26.24
CA ILE A 816 -9.11 32.08 -25.32
C ILE A 816 -8.50 31.48 -24.06
N GLY A 817 -7.45 30.66 -24.20
CA GLY A 817 -6.66 30.14 -23.08
C GLY A 817 -6.07 31.26 -22.23
N LEU A 818 -5.41 32.25 -22.84
CA LEU A 818 -4.86 33.43 -22.17
C LEU A 818 -5.94 34.26 -21.46
N GLY A 819 -7.08 34.50 -22.11
CA GLY A 819 -8.21 35.21 -21.51
C GLY A 819 -8.81 34.48 -20.31
N MET A 820 -9.01 33.16 -20.43
CA MET A 820 -9.46 32.31 -19.33
C MET A 820 -8.44 32.24 -18.18
N VAL A 821 -7.14 32.24 -18.49
CA VAL A 821 -6.08 32.26 -17.48
C VAL A 821 -6.08 33.58 -16.71
N VAL A 822 -6.20 34.73 -17.39
CA VAL A 822 -6.22 36.04 -16.73
C VAL A 822 -7.48 36.21 -15.89
N VAL A 823 -8.67 36.06 -16.48
CA VAL A 823 -9.95 36.24 -15.77
C VAL A 823 -10.14 35.17 -14.69
N GLY A 824 -9.83 33.91 -15.01
CA GLY A 824 -9.89 32.79 -14.08
C GLY A 824 -8.96 32.97 -12.87
N SER A 825 -7.74 33.47 -13.08
CA SER A 825 -6.81 33.74 -11.96
C SER A 825 -7.31 34.85 -11.03
N VAL A 826 -7.95 35.89 -11.57
CA VAL A 826 -8.56 36.96 -10.75
C VAL A 826 -9.73 36.41 -9.94
N LEU A 827 -10.64 35.65 -10.56
CA LEU A 827 -11.77 35.03 -9.88
C LEU A 827 -11.31 34.04 -8.80
N ALA A 828 -10.28 33.23 -9.08
CA ALA A 828 -9.65 32.33 -8.11
C ALA A 828 -9.09 33.10 -6.90
N LYS A 829 -8.38 34.21 -7.13
CA LYS A 829 -7.86 35.06 -6.04
C LYS A 829 -8.98 35.70 -5.20
N VAL A 830 -10.07 36.15 -5.82
CA VAL A 830 -11.24 36.67 -5.11
C VAL A 830 -11.88 35.57 -4.27
N HIS A 831 -12.04 34.37 -4.83
CA HIS A 831 -12.57 33.22 -4.11
C HIS A 831 -11.74 32.88 -2.87
N LEU A 832 -10.42 32.73 -3.01
CA LEU A 832 -9.50 32.44 -1.92
C LEU A 832 -9.51 33.52 -0.82
N LYS A 833 -9.60 34.81 -1.21
CA LYS A 833 -9.54 35.92 -0.24
C LYS A 833 -10.85 36.17 0.49
N VAL A 834 -12.00 35.87 -0.11
CA VAL A 834 -13.33 36.25 0.40
C VAL A 834 -14.18 35.03 0.71
N PHE A 835 -14.59 34.29 -0.33
CA PHE A 835 -15.60 33.24 -0.19
C PHE A 835 -15.08 32.01 0.57
N ASP A 836 -13.82 31.65 0.36
CA ASP A 836 -13.17 30.53 1.04
C ASP A 836 -13.00 30.82 2.54
N LYS A 837 -12.54 32.02 2.90
CA LYS A 837 -12.44 32.44 4.31
C LYS A 837 -13.79 32.51 5.02
N LEU A 838 -14.83 32.98 4.32
CA LEU A 838 -16.20 33.01 4.86
C LEU A 838 -16.72 31.58 5.09
N PHE A 839 -16.45 30.66 4.17
CA PHE A 839 -16.79 29.25 4.31
C PHE A 839 -16.11 28.62 5.54
N LEU A 840 -14.80 28.77 5.65
CA LEU A 840 -14.02 28.26 6.79
C LEU A 840 -14.49 28.85 8.12
N SER A 841 -14.77 30.16 8.15
CA SER A 841 -15.28 30.81 9.37
C SER A 841 -16.64 30.27 9.81
N GLN A 842 -17.57 30.05 8.88
CA GLN A 842 -18.91 29.51 9.19
C GLN A 842 -18.88 28.05 9.66
N GLY A 843 -17.92 27.27 9.18
CA GLY A 843 -17.72 25.88 9.59
C GLY A 843 -16.66 25.69 10.67
N SER A 844 -16.15 26.76 11.28
CA SER A 844 -15.13 26.67 12.34
C SER A 844 -15.71 26.10 13.64
N LEU A 845 -14.88 25.47 14.49
CA LEU A 845 -15.32 24.99 15.81
C LEU A 845 -15.98 26.08 16.66
N LYS A 846 -15.49 27.32 16.55
CA LYS A 846 -16.05 28.49 17.23
C LYS A 846 -17.51 28.75 16.85
N ALA A 847 -17.90 28.47 15.60
CA ALA A 847 -19.29 28.59 15.15
C ALA A 847 -20.24 27.59 15.86
N PHE A 848 -19.69 26.53 16.46
CA PHE A 848 -20.41 25.54 17.26
C PHE A 848 -20.28 25.80 18.78
N GLY A 849 -19.75 26.95 19.18
CA GLY A 849 -19.55 27.29 20.59
C GLY A 849 -18.43 26.49 21.28
N LYS A 850 -17.51 25.92 20.50
CA LYS A 850 -16.32 25.19 20.99
C LYS A 850 -15.10 26.13 21.03
N LYS A 851 -14.09 25.79 21.84
CA LYS A 851 -12.97 26.69 22.15
C LYS A 851 -11.94 26.75 21.04
#